data_AF-A0AAJ6XSK1-F1
#
_entry.id   AF-A0AAJ6XSK1-F1
#
_cell.length_a   1.000
_cell.length_b   1.000
_cell.length_c   1.000
_cell.angle_alpha   90.00
_cell.angle_beta   90.00
_cell.angle_gamma   90.00
#
_symmetry.space_group_name_H-M   'P 1'
#
loop_
_entity.id
_entity.type
_entity.pdbx_description
1 polymer ?
#
loop_
_entity_poly.entity_id
_entity_poly.type
_entity_poly.pdbx_seq_one_letter_code
_entity_poly.pdbx_strand_id
1 'polypeptide(L)'
;MRGPLGAVIGRYPSSDGSTQVGGIIRHNRKCRDVAFLVIFIAFWVAMIVNSSFGFNKGNPLRLTYGLDYKGNVCGDRHAHPGLRELELTYWLNPNQVYLSGLKNSQFKLANARSICLLDCPIPSEDALNWVCDYPEGEIRLSVDDWIDRNYDYFEFLTPEMRNTSLQLQGPCYPVIFPSVNVYWRCQYVARASNVSMRHWQQMGGVNINEDIIIDKSIHRSINARSSVLKRYVADIEKSWPVLIVCGGLLPLFVSVIWLLLIRHFVAAMPWITVALFNILIIAVTMFYYLKAGWIGNDAISPIIGAHDPYYHVFGRELNHLRAAAVLMTFIMVVSILTSIAIVHRILMATSVLKVAAKVIGEVQALIIFPVMPYAILGIFYMFWFAAAFYLFSSGQTVQNNCNSNCCAYDLVSKRVNCDHCCGYSIHYTPHISIAIFFHLFGCYWATQFFIACSSTVIAGSVASYYWARGETSPEIPFLPVFSSMKQLIRYSLGSVALGSLVLSFVESVRFILESIRRKLKVANTTPESCMGRTAYHTSRFCFQCIEWIIRSVNRNAYIMIAITGKSFCRASAIATELIISNILRIGRVNVIGDVILYLGKLCVSLSSALFAFLMLDTHKYRSAHNKISSPLLPVLVCWALGYVVATLFFAVVEMSIDAIILSFCQDSEEHQGTAQYAPPLLMETLGDQNEMQRLTQ
;
A
#
# COMPACT_ATOMS: atom_id res chain seq x y z
N MET A 1 1.91 19.21 48.98
CA MET A 1 2.23 20.56 48.47
C MET A 1 1.86 20.60 47.00
N ARG A 2 0.69 21.21 46.68
CA ARG A 2 0.12 21.32 45.33
C ARG A 2 0.45 22.72 44.80
N GLY A 3 1.31 22.81 43.78
CA GLY A 3 1.46 24.04 42.98
C GLY A 3 0.50 24.03 41.79
N PRO A 4 -0.12 25.15 41.41
CA PRO A 4 -0.95 25.22 40.21
C PRO A 4 -0.05 25.39 38.98
N LEU A 5 0.01 24.37 38.12
CA LEU A 5 0.53 24.49 36.75
C LEU A 5 -0.53 25.19 35.87
N GLY A 6 -0.70 26.48 36.12
CA GLY A 6 -1.35 27.41 35.20
C GLY A 6 -0.26 28.17 34.44
N ALA A 7 -0.14 27.91 33.15
CA ALA A 7 0.67 28.71 32.24
C ALA A 7 0.20 28.49 30.79
N VAL A 8 0.17 29.47 29.88
CA VAL A 8 0.26 30.94 29.93
C VAL A 8 -0.12 31.38 28.49
N ILE A 9 -1.19 32.16 28.34
CA ILE A 9 -1.15 33.32 27.44
C ILE A 9 -1.00 34.47 28.43
N GLY A 10 0.03 35.29 28.25
CA GLY A 10 0.39 36.34 29.18
C GLY A 10 -0.80 37.24 29.49
N ARG A 11 -1.02 37.51 30.78
CA ARG A 11 -1.73 38.72 31.19
C ARG A 11 -0.84 39.89 30.78
N TYR A 12 -1.17 40.57 29.69
CA TYR A 12 -0.65 41.91 29.47
C TYR A 12 -1.49 42.88 30.31
N PRO A 13 -0.89 43.66 31.23
CA PRO A 13 -1.57 44.82 31.79
C PRO A 13 -1.71 45.86 30.67
N SER A 14 -2.93 46.33 30.40
CA SER A 14 -3.11 47.53 29.58
C SER A 14 -2.66 48.75 30.41
N SER A 15 -1.94 49.68 29.78
CA SER A 15 -1.55 50.95 30.41
C SER A 15 -2.75 51.85 30.74
N ASP A 16 -3.92 51.57 30.18
CA ASP A 16 -5.07 52.49 30.16
C ASP A 16 -6.33 51.93 30.83
N GLY A 17 -6.17 51.10 31.87
CA GLY A 17 -7.21 50.86 32.90
C GLY A 17 -8.61 50.39 32.42
N SER A 18 -8.78 50.02 31.16
CA SER A 18 -10.06 49.69 30.56
C SER A 18 -10.01 48.29 29.94
N THR A 19 -10.96 47.47 30.39
CA THR A 19 -11.44 46.18 29.85
C THR A 19 -10.39 45.15 29.43
N GLN A 20 -10.27 44.09 30.24
CA GLN A 20 -9.59 42.84 29.88
C GLN A 20 -10.15 42.26 28.58
N VAL A 21 -9.39 42.36 27.49
CA VAL A 21 -9.69 41.65 26.25
C VAL A 21 -9.27 40.19 26.44
N GLY A 22 -10.19 39.37 26.95
CA GLY A 22 -9.99 37.95 27.17
C GLY A 22 -9.75 37.21 25.86
N GLY A 23 -8.66 36.43 25.78
CA GLY A 23 -8.34 35.63 24.61
C GLY A 23 -9.46 34.65 24.23
N ILE A 24 -9.78 34.60 22.93
CA ILE A 24 -10.86 33.80 22.32
C ILE A 24 -10.68 32.28 22.47
N ILE A 25 -9.49 31.81 22.86
CA ILE A 25 -9.29 30.43 23.31
C ILE A 25 -10.02 30.26 24.66
N ARG A 26 -11.32 29.90 24.60
CA ARG A 26 -12.17 29.70 25.77
C ARG A 26 -11.44 28.90 26.85
N HIS A 27 -11.15 29.55 27.96
CA HIS A 27 -10.45 28.96 29.10
C HIS A 27 -11.27 27.86 29.83
N ASN A 28 -12.58 27.81 29.63
CA ASN A 28 -13.49 26.79 30.20
C ASN A 28 -13.87 25.68 29.18
N ARG A 29 -12.88 24.90 28.73
CA ARG A 29 -13.13 23.72 27.89
C ARG A 29 -13.69 22.55 28.73
N LYS A 30 -14.60 21.77 28.12
CA LYS A 30 -15.17 20.53 28.68
C LYS A 30 -14.93 19.39 27.69
N CYS A 31 -14.82 18.17 28.18
CA CYS A 31 -14.72 16.98 27.31
C CYS A 31 -15.97 16.90 26.42
N ARG A 32 -15.78 16.71 25.12
CA ARG A 32 -16.87 16.63 24.13
C ARG A 32 -16.93 15.26 23.49
N ASP A 33 -18.15 14.85 23.15
CA ASP A 33 -18.44 13.66 22.36
C ASP A 33 -17.80 12.37 22.93
N VAL A 34 -17.73 12.26 24.27
CA VAL A 34 -17.04 11.18 25.02
C VAL A 34 -17.58 9.79 24.64
N ALA A 35 -18.86 9.66 24.33
CA ALA A 35 -19.44 8.40 23.88
C ALA A 35 -18.72 7.84 22.64
N PHE A 36 -18.35 8.70 21.68
CA PHE A 36 -17.63 8.27 20.48
C PHE A 36 -16.18 7.87 20.76
N LEU A 37 -15.55 8.46 21.80
CA LEU A 37 -14.25 8.01 22.29
C LEU A 37 -14.36 6.59 22.89
N VAL A 38 -15.41 6.32 23.67
CA VAL A 38 -15.67 4.99 24.24
C VAL A 38 -15.91 3.97 23.12
N ILE A 39 -16.69 4.32 22.08
CA ILE A 39 -16.91 3.46 20.91
C ILE A 39 -15.59 3.17 20.19
N PHE A 40 -14.74 4.18 20.00
CA PHE A 40 -13.41 4.00 19.39
C PHE A 40 -12.55 3.02 20.21
N ILE A 41 -12.47 3.19 21.53
CA ILE A 41 -11.71 2.29 22.40
C ILE A 41 -12.27 0.86 22.35
N ALA A 42 -13.59 0.70 22.43
CA ALA A 42 -14.24 -0.61 22.36
C ALA A 42 -13.96 -1.31 21.01
N PHE A 43 -13.97 -0.55 19.92
CA PHE A 43 -13.61 -1.07 18.59
C PHE A 43 -12.17 -1.57 18.54
N TRP A 44 -11.21 -0.85 19.16
CA TRP A 44 -9.82 -1.29 19.24
C TRP A 44 -9.61 -2.54 20.08
N VAL A 45 -10.35 -2.69 21.18
CA VAL A 45 -10.36 -3.94 21.95
C VAL A 45 -10.83 -5.10 21.07
N ALA A 46 -11.91 -4.91 20.31
CA ALA A 46 -12.38 -5.92 19.35
C ALA A 46 -11.35 -6.22 18.25
N MET A 47 -10.62 -5.21 17.76
CA MET A 47 -9.51 -5.40 16.79
C MET A 47 -8.37 -6.25 17.36
N ILE A 48 -8.02 -6.08 18.63
CA ILE A 48 -6.99 -6.89 19.30
C ILE A 48 -7.46 -8.34 19.39
N VAL A 49 -8.72 -8.58 19.78
CA VAL A 49 -9.31 -9.93 19.81
C VAL A 49 -9.30 -10.58 18.43
N ASN A 50 -9.70 -9.84 17.39
CA ASN A 50 -9.66 -10.29 16.00
C ASN A 50 -8.24 -10.64 15.53
N SER A 51 -7.25 -9.82 15.90
CA SER A 51 -5.84 -10.05 15.58
C SER A 51 -5.30 -11.29 16.30
N SER A 52 -5.66 -11.50 17.56
CA SER A 52 -5.30 -12.69 18.34
C SER A 52 -5.84 -13.97 17.69
N PHE A 53 -7.09 -13.96 17.21
CA PHE A 53 -7.63 -15.07 16.42
C PHE A 53 -6.77 -15.35 15.18
N GLY A 54 -6.39 -14.30 14.44
CA GLY A 54 -5.47 -14.40 13.31
C GLY A 54 -4.15 -15.05 13.68
N PHE A 55 -3.45 -14.56 14.71
CA PHE A 55 -2.16 -15.12 15.15
C PHE A 55 -2.24 -16.59 15.58
N ASN A 56 -3.36 -17.01 16.18
CA ASN A 56 -3.53 -18.38 16.65
C ASN A 56 -3.89 -19.39 15.55
N LYS A 57 -4.50 -18.94 14.44
CA LYS A 57 -5.00 -19.83 13.37
C LYS A 57 -4.29 -19.64 12.03
N GLY A 58 -3.63 -18.50 11.82
CA GLY A 58 -2.95 -18.14 10.60
C GLY A 58 -1.60 -18.83 10.43
N ASN A 59 -1.27 -19.12 9.18
CA ASN A 59 0.09 -19.50 8.78
C ASN A 59 0.49 -18.65 7.56
N PRO A 60 1.23 -17.53 7.75
CA PRO A 60 1.60 -16.60 6.68
C PRO A 60 2.28 -17.25 5.48
N LEU A 61 2.99 -18.36 5.67
CA LEU A 61 3.64 -19.14 4.61
C LEU A 61 2.67 -19.58 3.50
N ARG A 62 1.37 -19.76 3.83
CA ARG A 62 0.31 -20.11 2.87
C ARG A 62 0.07 -19.03 1.80
N LEU A 63 0.44 -17.78 2.10
CA LEU A 63 0.25 -16.66 1.18
C LEU A 63 1.23 -16.76 0.00
N THR A 64 2.43 -17.30 0.20
CA THR A 64 3.48 -17.39 -0.81
C THR A 64 3.63 -18.82 -1.33
N TYR A 65 3.80 -19.80 -0.45
CA TYR A 65 4.05 -21.20 -0.79
C TYR A 65 2.79 -21.96 -1.23
N GLY A 66 3.00 -23.15 -1.81
CA GLY A 66 1.93 -24.08 -2.18
C GLY A 66 1.64 -25.11 -1.11
N LEU A 67 0.70 -26.00 -1.42
CA LEU A 67 0.32 -27.12 -0.58
C LEU A 67 0.82 -28.42 -1.22
N ASP A 68 1.21 -29.40 -0.40
CA ASP A 68 1.48 -30.77 -0.83
C ASP A 68 0.18 -31.60 -0.93
N TYR A 69 0.34 -32.88 -1.25
CA TYR A 69 -0.73 -33.86 -1.38
C TYR A 69 -1.31 -34.31 -0.02
N LYS A 70 -0.76 -33.82 1.10
CA LYS A 70 -1.25 -34.03 2.46
C LYS A 70 -1.93 -32.79 3.04
N GLY A 71 -1.94 -31.68 2.30
CA GLY A 71 -2.48 -30.40 2.75
C GLY A 71 -1.52 -29.60 3.63
N ASN A 72 -0.27 -30.03 3.77
CA ASN A 72 0.79 -29.26 4.42
C ASN A 72 1.27 -28.13 3.52
N VAL A 73 1.83 -27.09 4.13
CA VAL A 73 2.39 -25.94 3.41
C VAL A 73 3.87 -26.21 3.18
N CYS A 74 4.35 -26.06 1.94
CA CYS A 74 5.79 -26.14 1.65
C CYS A 74 6.55 -25.07 2.47
N GLY A 75 7.74 -25.41 2.99
CA GLY A 75 8.51 -24.54 3.89
C GLY A 75 8.06 -24.53 5.36
N ASP A 76 6.94 -25.18 5.71
CA ASP A 76 6.45 -25.20 7.09
C ASP A 76 7.20 -26.23 7.94
N ARG A 77 7.95 -25.75 8.94
CA ARG A 77 8.66 -26.61 9.89
C ARG A 77 7.74 -27.43 10.81
N HIS A 78 6.49 -27.00 10.98
CA HIS A 78 5.51 -27.66 11.83
C HIS A 78 4.65 -28.69 11.06
N ALA A 79 4.88 -28.82 9.75
CA ALA A 79 4.30 -29.87 8.93
C ALA A 79 4.86 -31.25 9.30
N HIS A 80 4.12 -32.30 8.92
CA HIS A 80 4.53 -33.69 9.08
C HIS A 80 4.45 -34.39 7.72
N PRO A 81 5.59 -34.83 7.13
CA PRO A 81 6.98 -34.64 7.60
C PRO A 81 7.38 -33.15 7.67
N GLY A 82 8.45 -32.82 8.39
CA GLY A 82 8.94 -31.43 8.50
C GLY A 82 9.41 -30.90 7.14
N LEU A 83 8.79 -29.81 6.64
CA LEU A 83 9.03 -29.30 5.28
C LEU A 83 9.89 -28.05 5.24
N ARG A 84 10.68 -27.77 6.29
CA ARG A 84 11.39 -26.49 6.47
C ARG A 84 12.25 -26.09 5.26
N GLU A 85 12.94 -27.04 4.66
CA GLU A 85 13.85 -26.82 3.53
C GLU A 85 13.17 -27.06 2.17
N LEU A 86 11.98 -27.67 2.19
CA LEU A 86 11.22 -28.06 1.01
C LEU A 86 10.22 -26.97 0.65
N GLU A 87 10.70 -25.90 0.02
CA GLU A 87 9.90 -24.71 -0.27
C GLU A 87 9.18 -24.77 -1.63
N LEU A 88 9.59 -25.66 -2.55
CA LEU A 88 9.09 -25.71 -3.93
C LEU A 88 7.94 -26.69 -4.11
N THR A 89 6.80 -26.24 -4.62
CA THR A 89 5.71 -27.15 -5.00
C THR A 89 5.91 -27.73 -6.40
N TYR A 90 5.91 -29.06 -6.54
CA TYR A 90 5.99 -29.80 -7.79
C TYR A 90 4.74 -30.66 -8.01
N TRP A 91 4.29 -30.83 -9.27
CA TRP A 91 3.12 -31.65 -9.61
C TRP A 91 3.55 -32.99 -10.17
N LEU A 92 3.31 -34.07 -9.43
CA LEU A 92 3.85 -35.40 -9.70
C LEU A 92 3.32 -36.03 -11.00
N ASN A 93 2.01 -35.93 -11.25
CA ASN A 93 1.36 -36.62 -12.37
C ASN A 93 1.19 -35.69 -13.59
N PRO A 94 1.94 -35.88 -14.69
CA PRO A 94 1.86 -35.01 -15.87
C PRO A 94 0.50 -35.07 -16.58
N ASN A 95 -0.19 -36.22 -16.54
CA ASN A 95 -1.53 -36.37 -17.14
C ASN A 95 -2.58 -35.56 -16.37
N GLN A 96 -2.50 -35.48 -15.04
CA GLN A 96 -3.37 -34.59 -14.25
C GLN A 96 -3.14 -33.11 -14.59
N VAL A 97 -1.88 -32.72 -14.77
CA VAL A 97 -1.53 -31.35 -15.19
C VAL A 97 -2.06 -31.06 -16.60
N TYR A 98 -1.95 -32.03 -17.52
CA TYR A 98 -2.55 -31.93 -18.86
C TYR A 98 -4.07 -31.75 -18.81
N LEU A 99 -4.79 -32.57 -18.03
CA LEU A 99 -6.25 -32.50 -17.87
C LEU A 99 -6.72 -31.14 -17.36
N SER A 100 -5.90 -30.47 -16.54
CA SER A 100 -6.20 -29.12 -16.05
C SER A 100 -6.18 -28.03 -17.13
N GLY A 101 -5.53 -28.31 -18.27
CA GLY A 101 -5.37 -27.38 -19.39
C GLY A 101 -6.45 -27.45 -20.46
N LEU A 102 -7.23 -28.54 -20.46
CA LEU A 102 -8.28 -28.78 -21.45
C LEU A 102 -9.42 -27.76 -21.30
N LYS A 103 -9.87 -27.23 -22.43
CA LYS A 103 -11.01 -26.30 -22.47
C LYS A 103 -12.26 -27.06 -22.02
N ASN A 104 -12.97 -26.56 -21.01
CA ASN A 104 -14.17 -27.15 -20.39
C ASN A 104 -13.95 -28.35 -19.44
N SER A 105 -12.70 -28.65 -19.04
CA SER A 105 -12.45 -29.64 -17.98
C SER A 105 -12.94 -29.14 -16.62
N GLN A 106 -13.59 -30.02 -15.84
CA GLN A 106 -13.88 -29.74 -14.43
C GLN A 106 -12.64 -29.89 -13.52
N PHE A 107 -11.59 -30.57 -14.01
CA PHE A 107 -10.34 -30.76 -13.29
C PHE A 107 -9.51 -29.48 -13.34
N LYS A 108 -9.18 -28.91 -12.17
CA LYS A 108 -8.34 -27.70 -12.05
C LYS A 108 -6.94 -28.08 -11.60
N LEU A 109 -5.95 -27.22 -11.83
CA LEU A 109 -4.57 -27.48 -11.39
C LEU A 109 -4.45 -27.64 -9.86
N ALA A 110 -5.32 -26.98 -9.08
CA ALA A 110 -5.39 -27.17 -7.64
C ALA A 110 -5.86 -28.60 -7.23
N ASN A 111 -6.47 -29.35 -8.14
CA ASN A 111 -6.86 -30.73 -7.92
C ASN A 111 -5.71 -31.70 -8.18
N ALA A 112 -4.69 -31.30 -8.93
CA ALA A 112 -3.55 -32.13 -9.24
C ALA A 112 -2.73 -32.41 -7.98
N ARG A 113 -2.26 -33.65 -7.84
CA ARG A 113 -1.41 -34.08 -6.72
C ARG A 113 -0.06 -33.34 -6.80
N SER A 114 0.36 -32.75 -5.69
CA SER A 114 1.60 -31.98 -5.58
C SER A 114 2.46 -32.42 -4.40
N ILE A 115 3.77 -32.17 -4.45
CA ILE A 115 4.73 -32.46 -3.38
C ILE A 115 5.65 -31.26 -3.18
N CYS A 116 6.22 -31.11 -1.99
CA CYS A 116 7.24 -30.09 -1.71
C CYS A 116 8.66 -30.65 -1.87
N LEU A 117 9.52 -29.92 -2.59
CA LEU A 117 10.91 -30.27 -2.92
C LEU A 117 11.85 -29.10 -2.59
N LEU A 118 13.15 -29.37 -2.45
CA LEU A 118 14.19 -28.34 -2.31
C LEU A 118 14.50 -27.69 -3.65
N ASP A 119 14.62 -28.51 -4.70
CA ASP A 119 14.96 -28.10 -6.07
C ASP A 119 14.01 -28.71 -7.10
N CYS A 120 13.88 -28.04 -8.25
CA CYS A 120 13.00 -28.52 -9.31
C CYS A 120 13.63 -29.67 -10.10
N PRO A 121 12.93 -30.81 -10.23
CA PRO A 121 13.48 -31.99 -10.88
C PRO A 121 13.64 -31.74 -12.38
N ILE A 122 14.76 -32.22 -12.92
CA ILE A 122 15.07 -32.19 -14.34
C ILE A 122 15.30 -33.63 -14.87
N PRO A 123 14.86 -33.93 -16.10
CA PRO A 123 15.18 -35.19 -16.76
C PRO A 123 16.69 -35.40 -16.86
N SER A 124 17.14 -36.64 -16.69
CA SER A 124 18.53 -37.04 -16.98
C SER A 124 18.73 -37.22 -18.48
N GLU A 125 19.97 -37.05 -18.94
CA GLU A 125 20.36 -37.30 -20.33
C GLU A 125 20.49 -38.79 -20.65
N ASP A 126 20.72 -39.64 -19.64
CA ASP A 126 21.06 -41.06 -19.81
C ASP A 126 20.10 -42.04 -19.12
N ALA A 127 19.24 -41.56 -18.21
CA ALA A 127 18.38 -42.41 -17.39
C ALA A 127 16.99 -41.81 -17.16
N LEU A 128 16.08 -42.61 -16.61
CA LEU A 128 14.80 -42.12 -16.12
C LEU A 128 14.90 -41.77 -14.64
N ASN A 129 14.88 -40.47 -14.33
CA ASN A 129 14.80 -39.97 -12.95
C ASN A 129 13.38 -40.12 -12.41
N TRP A 130 13.26 -40.38 -11.11
CA TRP A 130 11.98 -40.46 -10.41
C TRP A 130 11.88 -39.44 -9.29
N VAL A 131 10.64 -39.01 -9.01
CA VAL A 131 10.30 -38.33 -7.76
C VAL A 131 9.28 -39.21 -7.04
N CYS A 132 9.65 -39.66 -5.84
CA CYS A 132 8.81 -40.51 -5.02
C CYS A 132 8.12 -39.74 -3.90
N ASP A 133 7.01 -40.27 -3.41
CA ASP A 133 6.28 -39.73 -2.25
C ASP A 133 7.17 -39.71 -1.00
N TYR A 134 6.83 -38.87 -0.01
CA TYR A 134 7.54 -38.86 1.28
C TYR A 134 7.72 -40.27 1.88
N PRO A 135 8.94 -40.62 2.36
CA PRO A 135 9.22 -41.96 2.86
C PRO A 135 8.43 -42.23 4.14
N GLU A 136 7.51 -43.20 4.05
CA GLU A 136 6.62 -43.59 5.14
C GLU A 136 6.29 -45.08 5.09
N GLY A 137 5.74 -45.60 6.19
CA GLY A 137 5.32 -47.00 6.28
C GLY A 137 6.49 -47.97 6.14
N GLU A 138 6.52 -48.74 5.04
CA GLU A 138 7.57 -49.73 4.78
C GLU A 138 8.86 -49.12 4.25
N ILE A 139 8.82 -47.88 3.75
CA ILE A 139 9.99 -47.16 3.26
C ILE A 139 10.73 -46.56 4.46
N ARG A 140 11.76 -47.27 4.95
CA ARG A 140 12.59 -46.86 6.09
C ARG A 140 13.73 -45.91 5.68
N LEU A 141 13.37 -44.77 5.10
CA LEU A 141 14.31 -43.68 4.79
C LEU A 141 13.96 -42.47 5.65
N SER A 142 14.99 -41.75 6.13
CA SER A 142 14.75 -40.42 6.69
C SER A 142 14.41 -39.43 5.57
N VAL A 143 13.79 -38.30 5.92
CA VAL A 143 13.48 -37.24 4.95
C VAL A 143 14.77 -36.66 4.36
N ASP A 144 15.82 -36.53 5.18
CA ASP A 144 17.12 -36.02 4.75
C ASP A 144 17.80 -36.99 3.77
N ASP A 145 17.81 -38.30 4.07
CA ASP A 145 18.33 -39.31 3.14
C ASP A 145 17.54 -39.33 1.82
N TRP A 146 16.22 -39.08 1.88
CA TRP A 146 15.38 -38.98 0.69
C TRP A 146 15.74 -37.74 -0.16
N ILE A 147 16.05 -36.61 0.47
CA ILE A 147 16.53 -35.41 -0.22
C ILE A 147 17.90 -35.66 -0.85
N ASP A 148 18.84 -36.26 -0.11
CA ASP A 148 20.20 -36.57 -0.59
C ASP A 148 20.20 -37.53 -1.78
N ARG A 149 19.19 -38.40 -1.86
CA ARG A 149 18.95 -39.30 -3.00
C ARG A 149 18.18 -38.64 -4.15
N ASN A 150 18.07 -37.32 -4.16
CA ASN A 150 17.30 -36.56 -5.15
C ASN A 150 15.86 -37.08 -5.30
N TYR A 151 15.23 -37.37 -4.17
CA TYR A 151 13.84 -37.81 -4.03
C TYR A 151 13.51 -39.19 -4.61
N ASP A 152 14.53 -40.02 -4.88
CA ASP A 152 14.38 -41.32 -5.57
C ASP A 152 14.67 -42.54 -4.66
N TYR A 153 13.68 -43.44 -4.59
CA TYR A 153 13.81 -44.79 -4.04
C TYR A 153 13.09 -45.85 -4.90
N PHE A 154 12.85 -45.58 -6.19
CA PHE A 154 12.09 -46.46 -7.09
C PHE A 154 12.66 -47.89 -7.14
N GLU A 155 13.98 -48.03 -7.12
CA GLU A 155 14.65 -49.33 -7.13
C GLU A 155 14.34 -50.18 -5.89
N PHE A 156 13.95 -49.56 -4.77
CA PHE A 156 13.60 -50.28 -3.54
C PHE A 156 12.14 -50.69 -3.47
N LEU A 157 11.32 -50.30 -4.45
CA LEU A 157 9.91 -50.66 -4.49
C LEU A 157 9.69 -52.14 -4.78
N THR A 158 8.65 -52.71 -4.18
CA THR A 158 8.14 -54.05 -4.51
C THR A 158 7.62 -54.08 -5.96
N PRO A 159 7.54 -55.27 -6.60
CA PRO A 159 7.00 -55.39 -7.95
C PRO A 159 5.60 -54.78 -8.12
N GLU A 160 4.75 -54.91 -7.10
CA GLU A 160 3.41 -54.31 -7.09
C GLU A 160 3.45 -52.78 -7.08
N MET A 161 4.26 -52.18 -6.20
CA MET A 161 4.44 -50.72 -6.11
C MET A 161 5.07 -50.14 -7.39
N ARG A 162 5.98 -50.89 -8.04
CA ARG A 162 6.52 -50.49 -9.34
C ARG A 162 5.43 -50.48 -10.41
N ASN A 163 4.57 -51.49 -10.43
CA ASN A 163 3.45 -51.54 -11.37
C ASN A 163 2.48 -50.36 -11.17
N THR A 164 2.13 -50.00 -9.93
CA THR A 164 1.28 -48.82 -9.67
C THR A 164 1.96 -47.51 -10.05
N SER A 165 3.27 -47.42 -9.87
CA SER A 165 4.08 -46.26 -10.31
C SER A 165 4.05 -46.12 -11.83
N LEU A 166 4.16 -47.22 -12.57
CA LEU A 166 4.02 -47.27 -14.03
C LEU A 166 2.61 -46.89 -14.53
N GLN A 167 1.58 -47.02 -13.68
CA GLN A 167 0.22 -46.53 -13.92
C GLN A 167 0.01 -45.05 -13.54
N LEU A 168 1.06 -44.32 -13.17
CA LEU A 168 0.99 -42.95 -12.64
C LEU A 168 0.11 -42.81 -11.38
N GLN A 169 0.04 -43.87 -10.58
CA GLN A 169 -0.65 -43.88 -9.29
C GLN A 169 0.34 -43.76 -8.12
N GLY A 170 1.64 -43.82 -8.37
CA GLY A 170 2.67 -43.75 -7.32
C GLY A 170 3.03 -45.12 -6.73
N PRO A 171 3.91 -45.18 -5.72
CA PRO A 171 4.43 -44.05 -4.94
C PRO A 171 5.52 -43.24 -5.64
N CYS A 172 6.07 -43.69 -6.78
CA CYS A 172 7.06 -42.95 -7.56
C CYS A 172 6.52 -42.50 -8.92
N TYR A 173 6.95 -41.33 -9.38
CA TYR A 173 6.50 -40.71 -10.62
C TYR A 173 7.70 -40.33 -11.51
N PRO A 174 7.60 -40.52 -12.84
CA PRO A 174 8.72 -40.28 -13.74
C PRO A 174 8.93 -38.79 -14.03
N VAL A 175 10.19 -38.34 -14.04
CA VAL A 175 10.57 -36.98 -14.43
C VAL A 175 10.73 -36.91 -15.95
N ILE A 176 9.63 -36.66 -16.65
CA ILE A 176 9.59 -36.60 -18.12
C ILE A 176 9.83 -35.20 -18.67
N PHE A 177 9.31 -34.18 -17.98
CA PHE A 177 9.34 -32.79 -18.44
C PHE A 177 10.37 -32.00 -17.65
N PRO A 178 11.24 -31.22 -18.31
CA PRO A 178 12.14 -30.31 -17.61
C PRO A 178 11.33 -29.23 -16.89
N SER A 179 11.68 -29.00 -15.63
CA SER A 179 11.02 -28.02 -14.78
C SER A 179 11.99 -26.99 -14.21
N VAL A 180 11.50 -25.77 -13.98
CA VAL A 180 12.28 -24.68 -13.38
C VAL A 180 11.51 -24.01 -12.27
N ASN A 181 12.23 -23.47 -11.29
CA ASN A 181 11.63 -22.75 -10.17
C ASN A 181 11.05 -21.41 -10.64
N VAL A 182 9.73 -21.30 -10.60
CA VAL A 182 8.98 -20.09 -10.91
C VAL A 182 8.13 -19.74 -9.67
N TYR A 183 8.73 -18.97 -8.76
CA TYR A 183 8.12 -18.51 -7.50
C TYR A 183 7.67 -19.64 -6.58
N TRP A 184 8.63 -20.44 -6.13
CA TRP A 184 8.40 -21.53 -5.19
C TRP A 184 7.51 -22.65 -5.74
N ARG A 185 7.51 -22.79 -7.07
CA ARG A 185 6.75 -23.79 -7.82
C ARG A 185 7.57 -24.26 -8.99
N CYS A 186 7.59 -25.56 -9.22
CA CYS A 186 8.29 -26.17 -10.35
C CYS A 186 7.38 -26.19 -11.56
N GLN A 187 7.69 -25.34 -12.53
CA GLN A 187 6.96 -25.20 -13.79
C GLN A 187 7.65 -25.99 -14.90
N TYR A 188 6.88 -26.78 -15.63
CA TYR A 188 7.31 -27.42 -16.87
C TYR A 188 7.54 -26.37 -17.98
N VAL A 189 8.72 -26.37 -18.61
CA VAL A 189 9.14 -25.31 -19.55
C VAL A 189 9.54 -25.78 -20.95
N ALA A 190 9.63 -27.08 -21.19
CA ALA A 190 9.94 -27.61 -22.51
C ALA A 190 9.06 -28.82 -22.86
N ARG A 191 9.30 -29.39 -24.05
CA ARG A 191 8.71 -30.67 -24.47
C ARG A 191 9.25 -31.81 -23.61
N ALA A 192 8.57 -32.95 -23.66
CA ALA A 192 9.03 -34.18 -23.00
C ALA A 192 10.45 -34.54 -23.43
N SER A 193 11.27 -35.03 -22.51
CA SER A 193 12.58 -35.59 -22.85
C SER A 193 12.39 -36.88 -23.65
N ASN A 194 12.95 -36.93 -24.86
CA ASN A 194 12.89 -38.12 -25.71
C ASN A 194 13.54 -39.34 -25.03
N VAL A 195 14.61 -39.13 -24.27
CA VAL A 195 15.32 -40.22 -23.56
C VAL A 195 14.44 -40.78 -22.45
N SER A 196 13.93 -39.90 -21.58
CA SER A 196 13.07 -40.29 -20.46
C SER A 196 11.77 -40.95 -20.95
N MET A 197 11.18 -40.45 -22.04
CA MET A 197 10.00 -41.07 -22.66
C MET A 197 10.27 -42.47 -23.21
N ARG A 198 11.41 -42.69 -23.88
CA ARG A 198 11.78 -44.02 -24.38
C ARG A 198 11.93 -45.02 -23.24
N HIS A 199 12.64 -44.65 -22.17
CA HIS A 199 12.81 -45.53 -21.00
C HIS A 199 11.47 -45.81 -20.31
N TRP A 200 10.61 -44.81 -20.18
CA TRP A 200 9.27 -44.97 -19.62
C TRP A 200 8.42 -45.99 -20.41
N GLN A 201 8.43 -45.89 -21.74
CA GLN A 201 7.73 -46.84 -22.63
C GLN A 201 8.33 -48.24 -22.57
N GLN A 202 9.66 -48.37 -22.52
CA GLN A 202 10.35 -49.66 -22.39
C GLN A 202 9.99 -50.38 -21.08
N MET A 203 9.75 -49.63 -20.00
CA MET A 203 9.30 -50.18 -18.73
C MET A 203 7.79 -50.48 -18.68
N GLY A 204 7.05 -50.29 -19.78
CA GLY A 204 5.61 -50.56 -19.83
C GLY A 204 4.75 -49.50 -19.14
N GLY A 205 5.25 -48.27 -19.01
CA GLY A 205 4.50 -47.16 -18.43
C GLY A 205 3.27 -46.77 -19.27
N VAL A 206 2.25 -46.24 -18.62
CA VAL A 206 1.03 -45.77 -19.30
C VAL A 206 1.30 -44.59 -20.23
N ASN A 207 0.42 -44.40 -21.23
CA ASN A 207 0.56 -43.28 -22.16
C ASN A 207 0.53 -41.93 -21.43
N ILE A 208 1.56 -41.13 -21.68
CA ILE A 208 1.67 -39.74 -21.21
C ILE A 208 1.32 -38.84 -22.39
N ASN A 209 0.38 -37.91 -22.18
CA ASN A 209 -0.02 -36.99 -23.22
C ASN A 209 1.07 -35.96 -23.48
N GLU A 210 1.82 -36.10 -24.58
CA GLU A 210 2.91 -35.20 -24.98
C GLU A 210 2.44 -33.91 -25.67
N ASP A 211 1.17 -33.85 -26.10
CA ASP A 211 0.46 -32.70 -26.72
C ASP A 211 0.18 -31.58 -25.74
N ILE A 212 1.18 -31.35 -24.91
CA ILE A 212 1.05 -30.71 -23.66
C ILE A 212 0.94 -29.22 -23.98
N ILE A 213 -0.29 -28.73 -23.93
CA ILE A 213 -0.63 -27.31 -23.84
C ILE A 213 -0.22 -26.81 -22.42
N ILE A 214 0.90 -27.30 -21.87
CA ILE A 214 1.45 -26.94 -20.55
C ILE A 214 1.73 -25.47 -20.50
N ASP A 215 2.28 -24.93 -21.59
CA ASP A 215 2.49 -23.51 -21.76
C ASP A 215 1.19 -22.76 -21.45
N LYS A 216 0.06 -23.04 -22.12
CA LYS A 216 -1.18 -22.27 -21.88
C LYS A 216 -1.91 -22.62 -20.59
N SER A 217 -1.86 -23.86 -20.07
CA SER A 217 -2.54 -24.23 -18.81
C SER A 217 -1.79 -23.68 -17.60
N ILE A 218 -0.50 -23.95 -17.54
CA ILE A 218 0.36 -23.49 -16.45
C ILE A 218 0.51 -21.98 -16.58
N HIS A 219 0.73 -21.39 -17.77
CA HIS A 219 0.65 -19.92 -17.92
C HIS A 219 -0.72 -19.34 -17.57
N ARG A 220 -1.86 -20.02 -17.81
CA ARG A 220 -3.17 -19.52 -17.36
C ARG A 220 -3.30 -19.57 -15.85
N SER A 221 -2.83 -20.63 -15.19
CA SER A 221 -2.82 -20.75 -13.74
C SER A 221 -1.83 -19.79 -13.08
N ILE A 222 -0.75 -19.45 -13.76
CA ILE A 222 0.31 -18.51 -13.36
C ILE A 222 -0.07 -17.04 -13.60
N ASN A 223 -0.79 -16.77 -14.69
CA ASN A 223 -1.35 -15.46 -14.98
C ASN A 223 -2.73 -15.27 -14.33
N ALA A 224 -3.19 -16.25 -13.55
CA ALA A 224 -4.36 -16.08 -12.71
C ALA A 224 -4.09 -14.93 -11.73
N ARG A 225 -5.10 -14.11 -11.44
CA ARG A 225 -4.95 -12.92 -10.60
C ARG A 225 -4.37 -13.25 -9.21
N SER A 226 -4.67 -14.44 -8.69
CA SER A 226 -4.16 -14.92 -7.41
C SER A 226 -2.66 -15.23 -7.45
N SER A 227 -2.16 -15.89 -8.49
CA SER A 227 -0.73 -16.22 -8.61
C SER A 227 0.11 -14.99 -8.92
N VAL A 228 -0.37 -14.05 -9.76
CA VAL A 228 0.26 -12.74 -9.94
C VAL A 228 0.38 -11.98 -8.62
N LEU A 229 -0.67 -11.99 -7.79
CA LEU A 229 -0.64 -11.36 -6.47
C LEU A 229 0.39 -12.04 -5.53
N LYS A 230 0.50 -13.37 -5.54
CA LYS A 230 1.50 -14.08 -4.73
C LYS A 230 2.95 -13.70 -5.12
N ARG A 231 3.22 -13.56 -6.42
CA ARG A 231 4.52 -13.12 -6.95
C ARG A 231 4.93 -11.76 -6.41
N TYR A 232 3.98 -10.84 -6.47
CA TYR A 232 4.09 -9.49 -5.97
C TYR A 232 4.35 -9.41 -4.47
N VAL A 233 3.68 -10.25 -3.68
CA VAL A 233 3.94 -10.35 -2.24
C VAL A 233 5.35 -10.86 -1.96
N ALA A 234 5.82 -11.88 -2.70
CA ALA A 234 7.18 -12.40 -2.55
C ALA A 234 8.26 -11.37 -2.94
N ASP A 235 8.04 -10.59 -4.00
CA ASP A 235 8.98 -9.53 -4.41
C ASP A 235 9.04 -8.40 -3.35
N ILE A 236 7.91 -8.05 -2.72
CA ILE A 236 7.83 -7.10 -1.59
C ILE A 236 8.60 -7.64 -0.38
N GLU A 237 8.43 -8.93 -0.07
CA GLU A 237 9.13 -9.59 1.04
C GLU A 237 10.65 -9.56 0.83
N LYS A 238 11.15 -9.94 -0.36
CA LYS A 238 12.58 -9.90 -0.66
C LYS A 238 13.16 -8.47 -0.65
N SER A 239 12.35 -7.48 -1.04
CA SER A 239 12.76 -6.08 -1.15
C SER A 239 12.47 -5.23 0.09
N TRP A 240 12.09 -5.84 1.22
CA TRP A 240 11.74 -5.11 2.46
C TRP A 240 12.77 -4.05 2.92
N PRO A 241 14.10 -4.22 2.77
CA PRO A 241 15.04 -3.17 3.18
C PRO A 241 14.93 -1.93 2.30
N VAL A 242 14.64 -2.12 1.00
CA VAL A 242 14.43 -1.02 0.05
C VAL A 242 13.16 -0.26 0.41
N LEU A 243 12.10 -0.95 0.83
CA LEU A 243 10.85 -0.31 1.26
C LEU A 243 11.06 0.58 2.48
N ILE A 244 11.87 0.16 3.46
CA ILE A 244 12.17 0.97 4.64
C ILE A 244 13.01 2.21 4.27
N VAL A 245 14.09 2.01 3.51
CA VAL A 245 15.00 3.10 3.16
C VAL A 245 14.33 4.09 2.21
N CYS A 246 13.82 3.60 1.08
CA CYS A 246 13.28 4.45 0.02
C CYS A 246 11.82 4.84 0.25
N GLY A 247 11.00 3.98 0.87
CA GLY A 247 9.59 4.28 1.17
C GLY A 247 9.37 5.00 2.51
N GLY A 248 10.31 4.90 3.46
CA GLY A 248 10.17 5.47 4.80
C GLY A 248 11.18 6.58 5.12
N LEU A 249 12.48 6.24 5.21
CA LEU A 249 13.51 7.16 5.70
C LEU A 249 13.84 8.30 4.73
N LEU A 250 14.04 7.98 3.45
CA LEU A 250 14.34 8.96 2.41
C LEU A 250 13.23 10.01 2.26
N PRO A 251 11.94 9.67 2.06
CA PRO A 251 10.89 10.66 1.91
C PRO A 251 10.66 11.46 3.20
N LEU A 252 10.91 10.88 4.37
CA LEU A 252 10.92 11.64 5.63
C LEU A 252 12.01 12.71 5.62
N PHE A 253 13.25 12.33 5.27
CA PHE A 253 14.39 13.25 5.20
C PHE A 253 14.14 14.38 4.19
N VAL A 254 13.71 14.03 2.97
CA VAL A 254 13.41 15.03 1.93
C VAL A 254 12.25 15.94 2.35
N SER A 255 11.22 15.42 3.02
CA SER A 255 10.09 16.23 3.50
C SER A 255 10.49 17.21 4.61
N VAL A 256 11.39 16.82 5.52
CA VAL A 256 11.96 17.73 6.53
C VAL A 256 12.77 18.84 5.87
N ILE A 257 13.64 18.50 4.92
CA ILE A 257 14.38 19.49 4.12
C ILE A 257 13.41 20.45 3.44
N TRP A 258 12.31 19.94 2.89
CA TRP A 258 11.31 20.76 2.23
C TRP A 258 10.70 21.83 3.14
N LEU A 259 10.32 21.46 4.36
CA LEU A 259 9.80 22.41 5.35
C LEU A 259 10.88 23.45 5.75
N LEU A 260 12.15 23.04 5.83
CA LEU A 260 13.27 23.96 6.06
C LEU A 260 13.49 24.93 4.88
N LEU A 261 13.31 24.48 3.64
CA LEU A 261 13.40 25.32 2.44
C LEU A 261 12.27 26.35 2.39
N ILE A 262 11.05 25.97 2.77
CA ILE A 262 9.91 26.92 2.88
C ILE A 262 10.24 28.02 3.87
N ARG A 263 10.89 27.70 5.00
CA ARG A 263 11.28 28.70 6.01
C ARG A 263 12.33 29.69 5.49
N HIS A 264 13.42 29.20 4.92
CA HIS A 264 14.58 30.05 4.59
C HIS A 264 14.50 30.67 3.19
N PHE A 265 13.81 30.01 2.25
CA PHE A 265 13.84 30.33 0.83
C PHE A 265 12.44 30.34 0.21
N VAL A 266 11.44 30.89 0.90
CA VAL A 266 10.02 30.87 0.46
C VAL A 266 9.79 31.42 -0.95
N ALA A 267 10.57 32.41 -1.40
CA ALA A 267 10.45 32.99 -2.74
C ALA A 267 11.08 32.10 -3.83
N ALA A 268 12.17 31.39 -3.51
CA ALA A 268 12.86 30.50 -4.47
C ALA A 268 12.25 29.10 -4.50
N MET A 269 11.64 28.66 -3.39
CA MET A 269 11.13 27.31 -3.19
C MET A 269 10.15 26.85 -4.29
N PRO A 270 9.16 27.65 -4.74
CA PRO A 270 8.30 27.25 -5.86
C PRO A 270 9.06 26.98 -7.16
N TRP A 271 10.06 27.79 -7.48
CA TRP A 271 10.90 27.61 -8.66
C TRP A 271 11.76 26.36 -8.57
N ILE A 272 12.36 26.12 -7.40
CA ILE A 272 13.11 24.89 -7.11
C ILE A 272 12.18 23.68 -7.27
N THR A 273 10.93 23.76 -6.81
CA THR A 273 9.94 22.69 -6.94
C THR A 273 9.65 22.35 -8.38
N VAL A 274 9.36 23.36 -9.20
CA VAL A 274 9.04 23.16 -10.61
C VAL A 274 10.26 22.64 -11.38
N ALA A 275 11.45 23.18 -11.13
CA ALA A 275 12.67 22.70 -11.75
C ALA A 275 12.96 21.24 -11.39
N LEU A 276 12.91 20.90 -10.08
CA LEU A 276 13.13 19.55 -9.58
C LEU A 276 12.12 18.56 -10.14
N PHE A 277 10.83 18.93 -10.20
CA PHE A 277 9.77 18.09 -10.76
C PHE A 277 10.04 17.74 -12.22
N ASN A 278 10.41 18.74 -13.03
CA ASN A 278 10.73 18.53 -14.45
C ASN A 278 12.00 17.68 -14.63
N ILE A 279 13.03 17.90 -13.82
CA ILE A 279 14.25 17.06 -13.83
C ILE A 279 13.91 15.61 -13.48
N LEU A 280 13.14 15.39 -12.42
CA LEU A 280 12.75 14.04 -11.99
C LEU A 280 11.91 13.32 -13.04
N ILE A 281 10.94 13.99 -13.66
CA ILE A 281 10.10 13.35 -14.67
C ILE A 281 10.87 13.05 -15.96
N ILE A 282 11.83 13.90 -16.34
CA ILE A 282 12.77 13.63 -17.44
C ILE A 282 13.64 12.41 -17.08
N ALA A 283 14.21 12.35 -15.88
CA ALA A 283 15.05 11.24 -15.44
C ALA A 283 14.28 9.90 -15.45
N VAL A 284 13.05 9.88 -14.94
CA VAL A 284 12.18 8.70 -14.97
C VAL A 284 11.83 8.31 -16.41
N THR A 285 11.53 9.28 -17.28
CA THR A 285 11.21 9.01 -18.69
C THR A 285 12.44 8.43 -19.41
N MET A 286 13.60 9.09 -19.31
CA MET A 286 14.87 8.63 -19.89
C MET A 286 15.19 7.20 -19.46
N PHE A 287 14.97 6.89 -18.19
CA PHE A 287 15.13 5.55 -17.66
C PHE A 287 14.27 4.48 -18.38
N TYR A 288 12.99 4.75 -18.66
CA TYR A 288 12.16 3.82 -19.42
C TYR A 288 12.67 3.61 -20.85
N TYR A 289 13.24 4.65 -21.49
CA TYR A 289 13.89 4.52 -22.79
C TYR A 289 15.15 3.62 -22.73
N LEU A 290 15.94 3.71 -21.66
CA LEU A 290 17.09 2.82 -21.44
C LEU A 290 16.65 1.35 -21.32
N LYS A 291 15.66 1.05 -20.47
CA LYS A 291 15.18 -0.34 -20.30
C LYS A 291 14.40 -0.87 -21.50
N ALA A 292 13.78 0.00 -22.30
CA ALA A 292 13.13 -0.39 -23.56
C ALA A 292 14.12 -0.77 -24.68
N GLY A 293 15.43 -0.55 -24.46
CA GLY A 293 16.49 -0.82 -25.44
C GLY A 293 16.47 0.13 -26.62
N TRP A 294 15.88 1.32 -26.47
CA TRP A 294 15.82 2.35 -27.51
C TRP A 294 17.05 3.27 -27.51
N ILE A 295 17.76 3.35 -26.39
CA ILE A 295 19.07 3.99 -26.27
C ILE A 295 20.11 2.87 -26.17
N GLY A 296 21.00 2.79 -27.16
CA GLY A 296 21.83 1.62 -27.47
C GLY A 296 22.93 1.27 -26.46
N ASN A 297 23.41 0.03 -26.56
CA ASN A 297 24.47 -0.57 -25.75
C ASN A 297 25.83 0.14 -25.86
N ASP A 298 26.01 0.99 -26.86
CA ASP A 298 27.30 1.59 -27.21
C ASP A 298 27.56 2.90 -26.46
N ALA A 299 26.50 3.54 -25.92
CA ALA A 299 26.59 4.80 -25.19
C ALA A 299 26.70 4.65 -23.66
N ILE A 300 26.54 3.43 -23.12
CA ILE A 300 26.34 3.18 -21.67
C ILE A 300 27.29 2.11 -21.10
N SER A 301 28.01 1.36 -21.95
CA SER A 301 29.01 0.38 -21.50
C SER A 301 30.09 0.93 -20.53
N PRO A 302 30.52 2.20 -20.60
CA PRO A 302 31.52 2.73 -19.67
C PRO A 302 31.00 2.95 -18.24
N ILE A 303 29.67 2.99 -18.04
CA ILE A 303 29.06 3.47 -16.79
C ILE A 303 28.47 2.32 -15.96
N ILE A 304 28.05 1.20 -16.58
CA ILE A 304 27.30 0.14 -15.89
C ILE A 304 27.97 -1.25 -15.99
N GLY A 305 29.07 -1.39 -16.75
CA GLY A 305 29.74 -2.68 -16.93
C GLY A 305 28.96 -3.65 -17.81
N ALA A 306 29.69 -4.55 -18.49
CA ALA A 306 29.13 -5.47 -19.48
C ALA A 306 27.99 -6.32 -18.90
N HIS A 307 26.86 -6.39 -19.61
CA HIS A 307 25.75 -7.27 -19.28
C HIS A 307 25.91 -8.63 -19.94
N ASP A 308 25.63 -9.70 -19.19
CA ASP A 308 25.62 -11.09 -19.66
C ASP A 308 24.71 -11.27 -20.90
N PRO A 309 25.20 -11.91 -21.97
CA PRO A 309 24.48 -12.11 -23.23
C PRO A 309 23.35 -13.16 -23.16
N TYR A 310 23.08 -13.75 -21.99
CA TYR A 310 22.14 -14.89 -21.85
C TYR A 310 20.71 -14.51 -21.41
N TYR A 311 20.42 -13.23 -21.17
CA TYR A 311 19.08 -12.81 -20.75
C TYR A 311 18.16 -12.45 -21.93
N HIS A 312 17.52 -13.46 -22.51
CA HIS A 312 16.35 -13.24 -23.38
C HIS A 312 15.16 -12.79 -22.54
N VAL A 313 14.92 -11.48 -22.47
CA VAL A 313 13.64 -10.94 -21.97
C VAL A 313 12.54 -11.40 -22.94
N PHE A 314 11.59 -12.22 -22.45
CA PHE A 314 10.43 -12.66 -23.23
C PHE A 314 9.79 -11.45 -23.96
N GLY A 315 9.52 -11.58 -25.26
CA GLY A 315 9.08 -10.46 -26.12
C GLY A 315 7.84 -9.68 -25.66
N ARG A 316 7.04 -10.24 -24.73
CA ARG A 316 5.89 -9.58 -24.10
C ARG A 316 6.30 -8.52 -23.07
N GLU A 317 7.31 -8.78 -22.24
CA GLU A 317 7.81 -7.82 -21.22
C GLU A 317 8.46 -6.61 -21.90
N LEU A 318 9.17 -6.82 -23.00
CA LEU A 318 9.75 -5.74 -23.81
C LEU A 318 8.68 -4.83 -24.44
N ASN A 319 7.57 -5.41 -24.92
CA ASN A 319 6.45 -4.64 -25.45
C ASN A 319 5.75 -3.80 -24.36
N HIS A 320 5.63 -4.33 -23.13
CA HIS A 320 5.10 -3.57 -21.99
C HIS A 320 6.01 -2.40 -21.59
N LEU A 321 7.33 -2.60 -21.59
CA LEU A 321 8.32 -1.55 -21.32
C LEU A 321 8.29 -0.45 -22.38
N ARG A 322 8.17 -0.80 -23.67
CA ARG A 322 8.04 0.17 -24.77
C ARG A 322 6.75 0.98 -24.67
N ALA A 323 5.62 0.33 -24.35
CA ALA A 323 4.37 1.03 -24.12
C ALA A 323 4.44 1.99 -22.91
N ALA A 324 5.09 1.56 -21.82
CA ALA A 324 5.33 2.42 -20.66
C ALA A 324 6.21 3.62 -21.00
N ALA A 325 7.27 3.44 -21.80
CA ALA A 325 8.12 4.54 -22.26
C ALA A 325 7.32 5.60 -23.04
N VAL A 326 6.48 5.18 -23.99
CA VAL A 326 5.62 6.11 -24.76
C VAL A 326 4.62 6.84 -23.85
N LEU A 327 4.00 6.13 -22.92
CA LEU A 327 3.09 6.74 -21.94
C LEU A 327 3.80 7.77 -21.07
N MET A 328 5.00 7.46 -20.59
CA MET A 328 5.79 8.39 -19.77
C MET A 328 6.20 9.63 -20.56
N THR A 329 6.49 9.50 -21.86
CA THR A 329 6.75 10.67 -22.74
C THR A 329 5.53 11.58 -22.82
N PHE A 330 4.34 11.01 -23.00
CA PHE A 330 3.10 11.80 -23.00
C PHE A 330 2.90 12.53 -21.67
N ILE A 331 3.08 11.83 -20.54
CA ILE A 331 2.98 12.43 -19.20
C ILE A 331 4.03 13.53 -19.01
N MET A 332 5.27 13.31 -19.44
CA MET A 332 6.35 14.30 -19.39
C MET A 332 6.00 15.57 -20.18
N VAL A 333 5.51 15.44 -21.41
CA VAL A 333 5.12 16.60 -22.24
C VAL A 333 3.99 17.38 -21.57
N VAL A 334 2.94 16.71 -21.10
CA VAL A 334 1.83 17.35 -20.37
C VAL A 334 2.33 18.02 -19.09
N SER A 335 3.23 17.37 -18.36
CA SER A 335 3.86 17.90 -17.14
C SER A 335 4.68 19.17 -17.39
N ILE A 336 5.43 19.21 -18.49
CA ILE A 336 6.21 20.40 -18.88
C ILE A 336 5.27 21.54 -19.28
N LEU A 337 4.23 21.26 -20.09
CA LEU A 337 3.24 22.26 -20.51
C LEU A 337 2.49 22.84 -19.30
N THR A 338 2.10 21.99 -18.35
CA THR A 338 1.46 22.44 -17.10
C THR A 338 2.42 23.24 -16.22
N SER A 339 3.69 22.85 -16.15
CA SER A 339 4.73 23.62 -15.44
C SER A 339 4.88 25.04 -16.00
N ILE A 340 4.88 25.20 -17.33
CA ILE A 340 4.92 26.50 -18.01
C ILE A 340 3.67 27.33 -17.65
N ALA A 341 2.48 26.72 -17.69
CA ALA A 341 1.23 27.41 -17.36
C ALA A 341 1.14 27.87 -15.89
N ILE A 342 1.83 27.18 -14.97
CA ILE A 342 1.82 27.49 -13.54
C ILE A 342 2.78 28.65 -13.20
N VAL A 343 3.72 29.04 -14.07
CA VAL A 343 4.70 30.11 -13.82
C VAL A 343 4.05 31.41 -13.36
N HIS A 344 3.01 31.89 -14.05
CA HIS A 344 2.30 33.11 -13.65
C HIS A 344 1.59 32.95 -12.29
N ARG A 345 1.14 31.73 -11.97
CA ARG A 345 0.46 31.44 -10.70
C ARG A 345 1.42 31.37 -9.52
N ILE A 346 2.70 31.03 -9.73
CA ILE A 346 3.72 30.96 -8.68
C ILE A 346 3.91 32.30 -7.98
N LEU A 347 3.91 33.41 -8.75
CA LEU A 347 4.08 34.76 -8.19
C LEU A 347 2.97 35.07 -7.17
N MET A 348 1.74 34.70 -7.50
CA MET A 348 0.56 34.88 -6.64
C MET A 348 0.59 34.00 -5.40
N ALA A 349 1.05 32.74 -5.54
CA ALA A 349 1.12 31.77 -4.46
C ALA A 349 2.17 32.13 -3.40
N THR A 350 3.23 32.82 -3.84
CA THR A 350 4.39 33.15 -3.00
C THR A 350 4.00 34.03 -1.82
N SER A 351 3.03 34.94 -1.97
CA SER A 351 2.57 35.78 -0.84
C SER A 351 1.84 34.97 0.24
N VAL A 352 0.99 34.01 -0.16
CA VAL A 352 0.31 33.09 0.76
C VAL A 352 1.31 32.19 1.48
N LEU A 353 2.28 31.66 0.74
CA LEU A 353 3.35 30.83 1.30
C LEU A 353 4.25 31.62 2.27
N LYS A 354 4.49 32.92 2.04
CA LYS A 354 5.22 33.79 2.98
C LYS A 354 4.51 33.88 4.33
N VAL A 355 3.19 34.00 4.33
CA VAL A 355 2.40 34.02 5.58
C VAL A 355 2.56 32.68 6.33
N ALA A 356 2.41 31.55 5.64
CA ALA A 356 2.57 30.23 6.25
C ALA A 356 4.00 29.99 6.74
N ALA A 357 5.01 30.38 5.95
CA ALA A 357 6.43 30.27 6.29
C ALA A 357 6.78 31.09 7.54
N LYS A 358 6.19 32.29 7.70
CA LYS A 358 6.35 33.10 8.92
C LYS A 358 5.82 32.34 10.13
N VAL A 359 4.60 31.80 10.08
CA VAL A 359 4.03 31.04 11.22
C VAL A 359 4.85 29.80 11.55
N ILE A 360 5.33 29.06 10.55
CA ILE A 360 6.18 27.88 10.76
C ILE A 360 7.55 28.28 11.32
N GLY A 361 8.07 29.45 10.96
CA GLY A 361 9.32 30.02 11.49
C GLY A 361 9.23 30.41 12.96
N GLU A 362 8.10 30.97 13.39
CA GLU A 362 7.82 31.34 14.78
C GLU A 362 7.48 30.11 15.63
N VAL A 363 6.61 29.23 15.12
CA VAL A 363 6.23 27.97 15.78
C VAL A 363 7.11 26.82 15.27
N GLN A 364 8.41 26.90 15.56
CA GLN A 364 9.44 25.99 15.01
C GLN A 364 9.15 24.50 15.25
N ALA A 365 8.45 24.17 16.33
CA ALA A 365 8.05 22.80 16.63
C ALA A 365 7.16 22.16 15.55
N LEU A 366 6.47 22.96 14.71
CA LEU A 366 5.66 22.46 13.59
C LEU A 366 6.49 21.75 12.51
N ILE A 367 7.80 22.05 12.40
CA ILE A 367 8.68 21.41 11.40
C ILE A 367 8.94 19.93 11.77
N ILE A 368 9.16 19.66 13.06
CA ILE A 368 9.49 18.32 13.55
C ILE A 368 8.24 17.55 13.98
N PHE A 369 7.15 18.25 14.34
CA PHE A 369 5.92 17.65 14.82
C PHE A 369 5.42 16.45 13.96
N PRO A 370 5.40 16.50 12.61
CA PRO A 370 4.90 15.38 11.78
C PRO A 370 5.67 14.08 11.92
N VAL A 371 6.91 14.10 12.44
CA VAL A 371 7.69 12.89 12.73
C VAL A 371 6.98 12.03 13.78
N MET A 372 6.30 12.64 14.76
CA MET A 372 5.57 11.93 15.82
C MET A 372 4.37 11.14 15.29
N PRO A 373 3.38 11.73 14.58
CA PRO A 373 2.27 10.96 14.00
C PRO A 373 2.75 10.01 12.90
N TYR A 374 3.83 10.33 12.17
CA TYR A 374 4.45 9.39 11.23
C TYR A 374 4.98 8.14 11.94
N ALA A 375 5.72 8.29 13.04
CA ALA A 375 6.25 7.17 13.81
C ALA A 375 5.11 6.32 14.42
N ILE A 376 4.08 6.96 14.98
CA ILE A 376 2.90 6.26 15.52
C ILE A 376 2.19 5.46 14.43
N LEU A 377 1.94 6.07 13.26
CA LEU A 377 1.33 5.39 12.12
C LEU A 377 2.22 4.25 11.58
N GLY A 378 3.54 4.43 11.56
CA GLY A 378 4.49 3.40 11.17
C GLY A 378 4.43 2.18 12.09
N ILE A 379 4.49 2.39 13.41
CA ILE A 379 4.34 1.32 14.41
C ILE A 379 2.98 0.65 14.27
N PHE A 380 1.92 1.44 14.13
CA PHE A 380 0.56 0.93 13.93
C PHE A 380 0.47 0.04 12.69
N TYR A 381 0.97 0.49 11.53
CA TYR A 381 0.93 -0.29 10.30
C TYR A 381 1.77 -1.56 10.40
N MET A 382 2.92 -1.54 11.07
CA MET A 382 3.72 -2.75 11.29
C MET A 382 2.92 -3.84 12.03
N PHE A 383 2.28 -3.50 13.16
CA PHE A 383 1.42 -4.44 13.88
C PHE A 383 0.20 -4.84 13.07
N TRP A 384 -0.41 -3.89 12.36
CA TRP A 384 -1.59 -4.13 11.56
C TRP A 384 -1.34 -5.08 10.38
N PHE A 385 -0.24 -4.89 9.65
CA PHE A 385 0.17 -5.78 8.54
C PHE A 385 0.52 -7.16 9.04
N ALA A 386 1.24 -7.27 10.17
CA ALA A 386 1.51 -8.56 10.80
C ALA A 386 0.20 -9.30 11.12
N ALA A 387 -0.72 -8.65 11.85
CA ALA A 387 -2.04 -9.22 12.13
C ALA A 387 -2.82 -9.56 10.85
N ALA A 388 -2.73 -8.72 9.82
CA ALA A 388 -3.39 -8.95 8.54
C ALA A 388 -2.86 -10.21 7.83
N PHE A 389 -1.55 -10.44 7.79
CA PHE A 389 -0.98 -11.63 7.15
C PHE A 389 -1.40 -12.92 7.85
N TYR A 390 -1.42 -12.93 9.18
CA TYR A 390 -1.93 -14.06 9.95
C TYR A 390 -3.44 -14.25 9.75
N LEU A 391 -4.22 -13.16 9.77
CA LEU A 391 -5.66 -13.24 9.54
C LEU A 391 -6.01 -13.72 8.13
N PHE A 392 -5.34 -13.20 7.10
CA PHE A 392 -5.53 -13.61 5.71
C PHE A 392 -5.12 -15.05 5.45
N SER A 393 -4.25 -15.63 6.28
CA SER A 393 -3.83 -17.02 6.15
C SER A 393 -4.61 -18.01 7.04
N SER A 394 -5.61 -17.53 7.79
CA SER A 394 -6.42 -18.34 8.73
C SER A 394 -7.48 -19.23 8.06
N GLY A 395 -7.51 -19.28 6.72
CA GLY A 395 -8.42 -20.16 5.98
C GLY A 395 -8.19 -21.64 6.25
N GLN A 396 -9.26 -22.44 6.11
CA GLN A 396 -9.22 -23.88 6.35
C GLN A 396 -8.71 -24.61 5.11
N THR A 397 -7.76 -25.53 5.29
CA THR A 397 -7.26 -26.42 4.23
C THR A 397 -8.22 -27.58 4.07
N VAL A 398 -8.90 -27.65 2.92
CA VAL A 398 -9.88 -28.69 2.61
C VAL A 398 -9.43 -29.40 1.34
N GLN A 399 -9.58 -30.73 1.31
CA GLN A 399 -9.30 -31.52 0.12
C GLN A 399 -10.30 -31.18 -0.98
N ASN A 400 -9.82 -31.00 -2.21
CA ASN A 400 -10.68 -30.67 -3.34
C ASN A 400 -11.46 -31.91 -3.79
N ASN A 401 -12.71 -31.71 -4.21
CA ASN A 401 -13.43 -32.74 -4.95
C ASN A 401 -13.04 -32.67 -6.43
N CYS A 402 -12.33 -33.68 -6.93
CA CYS A 402 -11.86 -33.71 -8.32
C CYS A 402 -12.84 -34.37 -9.31
N ASN A 403 -13.99 -34.90 -8.87
CA ASN A 403 -15.07 -35.49 -9.71
C ASN A 403 -14.57 -36.41 -10.85
N SER A 404 -13.38 -36.98 -10.70
CA SER A 404 -12.68 -37.82 -11.68
C SER A 404 -12.19 -39.09 -11.00
N ASN A 405 -11.96 -40.15 -11.78
CA ASN A 405 -11.32 -41.39 -11.31
C ASN A 405 -9.84 -41.13 -11.03
N CYS A 406 -9.56 -40.32 -10.02
CA CYS A 406 -8.23 -40.09 -9.51
C CYS A 406 -7.91 -41.18 -8.50
N CYS A 407 -6.68 -41.69 -8.55
CA CYS A 407 -6.20 -42.72 -7.62
C CYS A 407 -4.71 -42.47 -7.33
N ALA A 408 -4.31 -42.68 -6.09
CA ALA A 408 -2.92 -42.61 -5.65
C ALA A 408 -2.61 -43.76 -4.68
N TYR A 409 -1.40 -44.30 -4.75
CA TYR A 409 -0.92 -45.31 -3.83
C TYR A 409 -0.69 -44.67 -2.45
N ASP A 410 -1.27 -45.26 -1.43
CA ASP A 410 -1.07 -44.85 -0.04
C ASP A 410 -0.07 -45.79 0.63
N LEU A 411 1.13 -45.27 0.91
CA LEU A 411 2.23 -46.01 1.55
C LEU A 411 1.87 -46.53 2.96
N VAL A 412 1.00 -45.84 3.68
CA VAL A 412 0.58 -46.24 5.03
C VAL A 412 -0.46 -47.35 4.95
N SER A 413 -1.45 -47.20 4.07
CA SER A 413 -2.51 -48.19 3.87
C SER A 413 -2.10 -49.37 2.98
N LYS A 414 -0.93 -49.29 2.33
CA LYS A 414 -0.38 -50.30 1.39
C LYS A 414 -1.31 -50.67 0.25
N ARG A 415 -2.11 -49.71 -0.23
CA ARG A 415 -3.07 -49.93 -1.32
C ARG A 415 -3.30 -48.65 -2.11
N VAL A 416 -3.83 -48.81 -3.32
CA VAL A 416 -4.32 -47.68 -4.11
C VAL A 416 -5.60 -47.13 -3.49
N ASN A 417 -5.60 -45.84 -3.19
CA ASN A 417 -6.72 -45.09 -2.62
C ASN A 417 -7.20 -44.05 -3.64
N CYS A 418 -8.49 -44.12 -3.98
CA CYS A 418 -9.13 -43.22 -4.94
C CYS A 418 -9.99 -42.14 -4.27
N ASP A 419 -10.19 -42.20 -2.95
CA ASP A 419 -10.95 -41.21 -2.20
C ASP A 419 -10.06 -40.02 -1.79
N HIS A 420 -8.77 -40.25 -1.55
CA HIS A 420 -7.82 -39.27 -1.01
C HIS A 420 -6.64 -38.98 -1.95
N CYS A 421 -6.91 -38.72 -3.23
CA CYS A 421 -5.87 -38.51 -4.24
C CYS A 421 -5.82 -37.07 -4.80
N CYS A 422 -6.88 -36.29 -4.59
CA CYS A 422 -6.97 -34.91 -5.09
C CYS A 422 -6.12 -33.95 -4.22
N GLY A 423 -5.64 -32.87 -4.82
CA GLY A 423 -4.96 -31.77 -4.12
C GLY A 423 -5.88 -30.97 -3.19
N TYR A 424 -5.28 -30.04 -2.43
CA TYR A 424 -5.96 -29.24 -1.42
C TYR A 424 -6.18 -27.79 -1.85
N SER A 425 -7.19 -27.14 -1.30
CA SER A 425 -7.36 -25.69 -1.42
C SER A 425 -7.76 -25.03 -0.11
N ILE A 426 -7.62 -23.72 -0.05
CA ILE A 426 -7.92 -22.92 1.14
C ILE A 426 -9.33 -22.36 0.99
N HIS A 427 -10.21 -22.76 1.89
CA HIS A 427 -11.58 -22.27 1.98
C HIS A 427 -11.71 -21.25 3.12
N TYR A 428 -12.30 -20.10 2.80
CA TYR A 428 -12.59 -19.05 3.77
C TYR A 428 -14.04 -19.16 4.21
N THR A 429 -14.26 -19.28 5.52
CA THR A 429 -15.61 -19.24 6.08
C THR A 429 -16.16 -17.80 6.09
N PRO A 430 -17.49 -17.61 6.16
CA PRO A 430 -18.09 -16.29 6.26
C PRO A 430 -17.55 -15.47 7.44
N HIS A 431 -17.31 -16.12 8.59
CA HIS A 431 -16.76 -15.47 9.78
C HIS A 431 -15.35 -14.87 9.55
N ILE A 432 -14.46 -15.61 8.88
CA ILE A 432 -13.11 -15.10 8.52
C ILE A 432 -13.22 -13.92 7.56
N SER A 433 -14.18 -13.99 6.62
CA SER A 433 -14.41 -12.88 5.68
C SER A 433 -14.87 -11.61 6.39
N ILE A 434 -15.79 -11.71 7.35
CA ILE A 434 -16.23 -10.58 8.19
C ILE A 434 -15.07 -10.03 9.03
N ALA A 435 -14.29 -10.92 9.66
CA ALA A 435 -13.10 -10.58 10.42
C ALA A 435 -12.08 -9.78 9.59
N ILE A 436 -11.88 -10.17 8.32
CA ILE A 436 -11.04 -9.45 7.36
C ILE A 436 -11.58 -8.05 7.09
N PHE A 437 -12.87 -7.91 6.76
CA PHE A 437 -13.46 -6.59 6.48
C PHE A 437 -13.41 -5.67 7.70
N PHE A 438 -13.69 -6.22 8.89
CA PHE A 438 -13.55 -5.51 10.15
C PHE A 438 -12.10 -5.02 10.37
N HIS A 439 -11.10 -5.87 10.10
CA HIS A 439 -9.68 -5.53 10.19
C HIS A 439 -9.27 -4.40 9.23
N LEU A 440 -9.75 -4.45 7.99
CA LEU A 440 -9.51 -3.42 6.97
C LEU A 440 -10.16 -2.09 7.33
N PHE A 441 -11.44 -2.11 7.76
CA PHE A 441 -12.15 -0.92 8.22
C PHE A 441 -11.45 -0.28 9.42
N GLY A 442 -10.98 -1.11 10.37
CA GLY A 442 -10.24 -0.65 11.52
C GLY A 442 -8.95 0.09 11.17
N CYS A 443 -8.21 -0.41 10.16
CA CYS A 443 -7.06 0.30 9.60
C CYS A 443 -7.42 1.71 9.15
N TYR A 444 -8.48 1.79 8.34
CA TYR A 444 -8.89 3.04 7.73
C TYR A 444 -9.35 4.06 8.77
N TRP A 445 -10.14 3.62 9.75
CA TRP A 445 -10.58 4.48 10.84
C TRP A 445 -9.42 4.95 11.73
N ALA A 446 -8.45 4.07 12.03
CA ALA A 446 -7.22 4.43 12.74
C ALA A 446 -6.48 5.58 12.05
N THR A 447 -6.23 5.40 10.75
CA THR A 447 -5.48 6.35 9.95
C THR A 447 -6.17 7.70 9.92
N GLN A 448 -7.50 7.71 9.70
CA GLN A 448 -8.28 8.95 9.73
C GLN A 448 -8.27 9.61 11.10
N PHE A 449 -8.30 8.83 12.18
CA PHE A 449 -8.21 9.35 13.55
C PHE A 449 -6.86 10.00 13.84
N PHE A 450 -5.74 9.35 13.49
CA PHE A 450 -4.41 9.92 13.70
C PHE A 450 -4.16 11.16 12.84
N ILE A 451 -4.61 11.15 11.58
CA ILE A 451 -4.55 12.33 10.70
C ILE A 451 -5.37 13.48 11.31
N ALA A 452 -6.60 13.23 11.75
CA ALA A 452 -7.45 14.25 12.35
C ALA A 452 -6.87 14.80 13.68
N CYS A 453 -6.26 13.94 14.50
CA CYS A 453 -5.51 14.36 15.69
C CYS A 453 -4.36 15.31 15.31
N SER A 454 -3.54 14.93 14.32
CA SER A 454 -2.43 15.75 13.82
C SER A 454 -2.91 17.13 13.31
N SER A 455 -3.93 17.13 12.45
CA SER A 455 -4.56 18.36 11.93
C SER A 455 -5.08 19.27 13.05
N THR A 456 -5.71 18.70 14.08
CA THR A 456 -6.23 19.48 15.22
C THR A 456 -5.11 20.11 16.05
N VAL A 457 -3.98 19.42 16.25
CA VAL A 457 -2.81 19.97 16.97
C VAL A 457 -2.16 21.09 16.17
N ILE A 458 -1.96 20.91 14.86
CA ILE A 458 -1.39 21.95 13.99
C ILE A 458 -2.30 23.19 14.01
N ALA A 459 -3.60 23.00 13.79
CA ALA A 459 -4.57 24.09 13.80
C ALA A 459 -4.60 24.83 15.15
N GLY A 460 -4.56 24.10 16.28
CA GLY A 460 -4.51 24.71 17.62
C GLY A 460 -3.25 25.52 17.88
N SER A 461 -2.10 25.05 17.37
CA SER A 461 -0.81 25.72 17.53
C SER A 461 -0.79 27.03 16.74
N VAL A 462 -1.29 26.99 15.50
CA VAL A 462 -1.40 28.14 14.60
C VAL A 462 -2.43 29.14 15.10
N ALA A 463 -3.60 28.69 15.59
CA ALA A 463 -4.59 29.55 16.21
C ALA A 463 -4.01 30.26 17.44
N SER A 464 -3.25 29.55 18.28
CA SER A 464 -2.59 30.15 19.45
C SER A 464 -1.61 31.27 19.06
N TYR A 465 -0.87 31.09 17.97
CA TYR A 465 -0.01 32.14 17.40
C TYR A 465 -0.82 33.34 16.88
N TYR A 466 -1.89 33.08 16.14
CA TYR A 466 -2.74 34.13 15.55
C TYR A 466 -3.38 35.01 16.64
N TRP A 467 -4.04 34.41 17.61
CA TRP A 467 -4.74 35.13 18.68
C TRP A 467 -3.81 35.79 19.71
N ALA A 468 -2.51 35.47 19.66
CA ALA A 468 -1.46 36.14 20.41
C ALA A 468 -0.85 37.34 19.66
N ARG A 469 -1.50 37.82 18.57
CA ARG A 469 -1.02 38.93 17.72
C ARG A 469 0.36 38.68 17.08
N GLY A 470 0.72 37.41 16.91
CA GLY A 470 2.02 37.01 16.37
C GLY A 470 3.20 37.18 17.34
N GLU A 471 2.95 37.54 18.60
CA GLU A 471 3.97 37.52 19.64
C GLU A 471 3.98 36.14 20.30
N THR A 472 5.05 35.36 20.06
CA THR A 472 5.32 34.16 20.85
C THR A 472 6.43 34.48 21.83
N SER A 473 6.25 34.09 23.11
CA SER A 473 7.30 34.24 24.11
C SER A 473 8.53 33.44 23.64
N PRO A 474 9.70 34.08 23.41
CA PRO A 474 10.87 33.43 22.82
C PRO A 474 11.49 32.33 23.68
N GLU A 475 11.03 32.16 24.92
CA GLU A 475 11.67 31.29 25.90
C GLU A 475 11.41 29.79 25.68
N ILE A 476 10.35 29.35 24.96
CA ILE A 476 10.11 27.91 24.68
C ILE A 476 9.36 27.66 23.33
N PRO A 477 10.06 27.40 22.21
CA PRO A 477 9.46 27.22 20.87
C PRO A 477 8.53 26.00 20.71
N PHE A 478 8.57 25.06 21.66
CA PHE A 478 7.73 23.85 21.64
C PHE A 478 6.41 24.00 22.41
N LEU A 479 6.25 25.05 23.22
CA LEU A 479 5.12 25.22 24.11
C LEU A 479 3.75 25.25 23.39
N PRO A 480 3.58 25.89 22.21
CA PRO A 480 2.28 25.92 21.52
C PRO A 480 1.80 24.55 21.04
N VAL A 481 2.72 23.73 20.52
CA VAL A 481 2.41 22.37 20.02
C VAL A 481 2.06 21.44 21.18
N PHE A 482 2.85 21.45 22.26
CA PHE A 482 2.57 20.65 23.45
C PHE A 482 1.26 21.07 24.14
N SER A 483 0.99 22.37 24.23
CA SER A 483 -0.26 22.90 24.78
C SER A 483 -1.46 22.42 23.97
N SER A 484 -1.38 22.54 22.64
CA SER A 484 -2.44 22.08 21.71
C SER A 484 -2.65 20.56 21.79
N MET A 485 -1.58 19.78 21.89
CA MET A 485 -1.65 18.33 22.07
C MET A 485 -2.30 17.96 23.40
N LYS A 486 -1.94 18.60 24.51
CA LYS A 486 -2.57 18.40 25.82
C LYS A 486 -4.06 18.74 25.79
N GLN A 487 -4.42 19.80 25.08
CA GLN A 487 -5.80 20.24 24.92
C GLN A 487 -6.62 19.25 24.09
N LEU A 488 -6.05 18.71 23.00
CA LEU A 488 -6.65 17.64 22.21
C LEU A 488 -6.94 16.41 23.08
N ILE A 489 -5.90 15.88 23.75
CA ILE A 489 -5.97 14.65 24.55
C ILE A 489 -7.01 14.80 25.67
N ARG A 490 -7.05 15.96 26.33
CA ARG A 490 -7.93 16.17 27.48
C ARG A 490 -9.39 16.46 27.10
N TYR A 491 -9.64 17.16 26.00
CA TYR A 491 -10.98 17.73 25.75
C TYR A 491 -11.62 17.33 24.42
N SER A 492 -10.84 17.03 23.37
CA SER A 492 -11.35 16.97 21.99
C SER A 492 -11.26 15.59 21.32
N LEU A 493 -10.68 14.57 21.98
CA LEU A 493 -10.54 13.23 21.38
C LEU A 493 -11.87 12.62 20.93
N GLY A 494 -12.97 12.82 21.69
CA GLY A 494 -14.29 12.33 21.30
C GLY A 494 -14.80 12.96 20.01
N SER A 495 -14.66 14.28 19.86
CA SER A 495 -15.08 15.00 18.65
C SER A 495 -14.25 14.55 17.44
N VAL A 496 -12.95 14.32 17.65
CA VAL A 496 -12.04 13.84 16.60
C VAL A 496 -12.37 12.40 16.21
N ALA A 497 -12.69 11.52 17.16
CA ALA A 497 -13.14 10.15 16.91
C ALA A 497 -14.46 10.11 16.12
N LEU A 498 -15.40 11.01 16.44
CA LEU A 498 -16.66 11.14 15.69
C LEU A 498 -16.40 11.60 14.25
N GLY A 499 -15.61 12.65 14.05
CA GLY A 499 -15.27 13.14 12.71
C GLY A 499 -14.56 12.10 11.85
N SER A 500 -13.57 11.41 12.41
CA SER A 500 -12.85 10.35 11.70
C SER A 500 -13.73 9.12 11.42
N LEU A 501 -14.69 8.81 12.30
CA LEU A 501 -15.66 7.74 12.07
C LEU A 501 -16.58 8.06 10.88
N VAL A 502 -17.13 9.28 10.83
CA VAL A 502 -18.00 9.72 9.72
C VAL A 502 -17.25 9.64 8.39
N LEU A 503 -16.01 10.13 8.34
CA LEU A 503 -15.19 10.06 7.14
C LEU A 503 -14.88 8.62 6.74
N SER A 504 -14.45 7.79 7.70
CA SER A 504 -14.08 6.41 7.45
C SER A 504 -15.25 5.56 6.95
N PHE A 505 -16.45 5.76 7.53
CA PHE A 505 -17.66 5.05 7.15
C PHE A 505 -18.10 5.40 5.73
N VAL A 506 -18.20 6.69 5.40
CA VAL A 506 -18.70 7.12 4.08
C VAL A 506 -17.76 6.68 2.96
N GLU A 507 -16.45 6.79 3.16
CA GLU A 507 -15.48 6.32 2.17
C GLU A 507 -15.49 4.79 2.02
N SER A 508 -15.67 4.05 3.12
CA SER A 508 -15.77 2.59 3.08
C SER A 508 -17.02 2.12 2.30
N VAL A 509 -18.17 2.74 2.56
CA VAL A 509 -19.43 2.44 1.83
C VAL A 509 -19.23 2.72 0.34
N ARG A 510 -18.63 3.85 -0.01
CA ARG A 510 -18.34 4.17 -1.41
C ARG A 510 -17.43 3.13 -2.06
N PHE A 511 -16.36 2.72 -1.38
CA PHE A 511 -15.45 1.70 -1.89
C PHE A 511 -16.17 0.37 -2.18
N ILE A 512 -17.06 -0.06 -1.29
CA ILE A 512 -17.88 -1.27 -1.45
C ILE A 512 -18.82 -1.13 -2.65
N LEU A 513 -19.57 -0.03 -2.72
CA LEU A 513 -20.51 0.22 -3.83
C LEU A 513 -19.80 0.25 -5.18
N GLU A 514 -18.64 0.89 -5.27
CA GLU A 514 -17.83 0.93 -6.49
C GLU A 514 -17.23 -0.45 -6.84
N SER A 515 -16.96 -1.29 -5.83
CA SER A 515 -16.47 -2.65 -6.05
C SER A 515 -17.57 -3.59 -6.55
N ILE A 516 -18.78 -3.51 -5.99
CA ILE A 516 -19.96 -4.24 -6.48
C ILE A 516 -20.27 -3.83 -7.92
N ARG A 517 -20.27 -2.52 -8.19
CA ARG A 517 -20.46 -1.97 -9.53
C ARG A 517 -19.44 -2.49 -10.54
N ARG A 518 -18.16 -2.53 -10.17
CA ARG A 518 -17.10 -3.09 -11.03
C ARG A 518 -17.32 -4.58 -11.34
N LYS A 519 -17.82 -5.37 -10.39
CA LYS A 519 -18.16 -6.78 -10.62
C LYS A 519 -19.36 -6.95 -11.55
N LEU A 520 -20.41 -6.14 -11.39
CA LEU A 520 -21.58 -6.14 -12.28
C LEU A 520 -21.20 -5.76 -13.72
N LYS A 521 -20.21 -4.88 -13.91
CA LYS A 521 -19.70 -4.51 -15.24
C LYS A 521 -19.05 -5.68 -16.00
N VAL A 522 -18.44 -6.64 -15.30
CA VAL A 522 -17.80 -7.82 -15.92
C VAL A 522 -18.84 -8.84 -16.41
N ALA A 523 -20.10 -8.74 -15.95
CA ALA A 523 -21.20 -9.59 -16.36
C ALA A 523 -21.99 -9.07 -17.58
N ASN A 524 -21.44 -8.14 -18.37
CA ASN A 524 -22.05 -7.58 -19.60
C ASN A 524 -23.44 -6.93 -19.43
N THR A 525 -23.72 -6.33 -18.28
CA THR A 525 -24.89 -5.45 -18.12
C THR A 525 -24.46 -3.99 -18.04
N THR A 526 -23.88 -3.43 -19.11
CA THR A 526 -24.07 -2.00 -19.35
C THR A 526 -25.50 -1.85 -19.85
N PRO A 527 -26.40 -1.15 -19.14
CA PRO A 527 -27.75 -0.93 -19.66
C PRO A 527 -27.63 -0.18 -20.99
N GLU A 528 -28.08 -0.81 -22.09
CA GLU A 528 -28.01 -0.24 -23.44
C GLU A 528 -28.86 1.04 -23.57
N SER A 529 -29.81 1.24 -22.66
CA SER A 529 -30.62 2.46 -22.58
C SER A 529 -29.76 3.69 -22.23
N CYS A 530 -29.97 4.79 -22.95
CA CYS A 530 -29.40 6.11 -22.65
C CYS A 530 -29.61 6.52 -21.17
N MET A 531 -30.78 6.19 -20.59
CA MET A 531 -31.10 6.48 -19.19
C MET A 531 -30.17 5.76 -18.20
N GLY A 532 -29.82 4.50 -18.43
CA GLY A 532 -28.91 3.75 -17.58
C GLY A 532 -27.46 4.27 -17.64
N ARG A 533 -27.02 4.76 -18.80
CA ARG A 533 -25.68 5.35 -18.99
C ARG A 533 -25.58 6.73 -18.33
N THR A 534 -26.61 7.55 -18.43
CA THR A 534 -26.67 8.86 -17.76
C THR A 534 -26.75 8.71 -16.23
N ALA A 535 -27.63 7.85 -15.71
CA ALA A 535 -27.71 7.56 -14.28
C ALA A 535 -26.37 7.04 -13.70
N TYR A 536 -25.63 6.26 -14.50
CA TYR A 536 -24.29 5.79 -14.14
C TYR A 536 -23.29 6.94 -13.96
N HIS A 537 -23.17 7.84 -14.94
CA HIS A 537 -22.24 8.97 -14.87
C HIS A 537 -22.62 9.94 -13.75
N THR A 538 -23.91 10.24 -13.59
CA THR A 538 -24.41 11.12 -12.52
C THR A 538 -24.15 10.53 -11.14
N SER A 539 -24.42 9.23 -10.92
CA SER A 539 -24.19 8.61 -9.60
C SER A 539 -22.72 8.63 -9.19
N ARG A 540 -21.79 8.40 -10.13
CA ARG A 540 -20.35 8.43 -9.84
C ARG A 540 -19.88 9.83 -9.46
N PHE A 541 -20.37 10.85 -10.18
CA PHE A 541 -20.07 12.23 -9.86
C PHE A 541 -20.64 12.64 -8.49
N CYS A 542 -21.89 12.28 -8.17
CA CYS A 542 -22.48 12.57 -6.87
C CYS A 542 -21.69 11.95 -5.70
N PHE A 543 -21.25 10.68 -5.80
CA PHE A 543 -20.43 10.06 -4.76
C PHE A 543 -19.05 10.73 -4.61
N GLN A 544 -18.51 11.31 -5.69
CA GLN A 544 -17.29 12.11 -5.65
C GLN A 544 -17.49 13.44 -4.95
N CYS A 545 -18.58 14.14 -5.25
CA CYS A 545 -18.94 15.38 -4.57
C CYS A 545 -19.16 15.14 -3.07
N ILE A 546 -19.88 14.07 -2.68
CA ILE A 546 -20.16 13.78 -1.26
C ILE A 546 -18.87 13.51 -0.48
N GLU A 547 -17.94 12.70 -1.00
CA GLU A 547 -16.64 12.47 -0.35
C GLU A 547 -15.89 13.79 -0.16
N TRP A 548 -15.81 14.60 -1.23
CA TRP A 548 -15.08 15.86 -1.20
C TRP A 548 -15.69 16.84 -0.19
N ILE A 549 -17.02 16.95 -0.16
CA ILE A 549 -17.75 17.80 0.79
C ILE A 549 -17.47 17.32 2.22
N ILE A 550 -17.59 16.03 2.50
CA ILE A 550 -17.38 15.50 3.86
C ILE A 550 -15.93 15.70 4.31
N ARG A 551 -14.96 15.44 3.43
CA ARG A 551 -13.54 15.65 3.75
C ARG A 551 -13.26 17.13 4.04
N SER A 552 -13.81 18.02 3.23
CA SER A 552 -13.68 19.47 3.40
C SER A 552 -14.32 19.94 4.72
N VAL A 553 -15.57 19.53 4.99
CA VAL A 553 -16.28 19.84 6.23
C VAL A 553 -15.50 19.35 7.44
N ASN A 554 -14.97 18.12 7.41
CA ASN A 554 -14.22 17.57 8.52
C ASN A 554 -12.90 18.32 8.77
N ARG A 555 -12.13 18.65 7.72
CA ARG A 555 -10.89 19.41 7.83
C ARG A 555 -11.13 20.76 8.52
N ASN A 556 -12.15 21.50 8.06
CA ASN A 556 -12.50 22.80 8.62
C ASN A 556 -13.12 22.69 10.03
N ALA A 557 -13.87 21.63 10.30
CA ALA A 557 -14.40 21.33 11.63
C ALA A 557 -13.28 21.12 12.66
N TYR A 558 -12.22 20.40 12.32
CA TYR A 558 -11.07 20.18 13.22
C TYR A 558 -10.39 21.49 13.60
N ILE A 559 -10.28 22.43 12.65
CA ILE A 559 -9.76 23.78 12.90
C ILE A 559 -10.66 24.52 13.89
N MET A 560 -11.98 24.50 13.67
CA MET A 560 -12.92 25.17 14.59
C MET A 560 -13.02 24.48 15.95
N ILE A 561 -12.81 23.17 16.06
CA ILE A 561 -12.66 22.47 17.34
C ILE A 561 -11.42 23.00 18.07
N ALA A 562 -10.30 23.17 17.36
CA ALA A 562 -9.06 23.67 17.92
C ALA A 562 -9.21 25.11 18.43
N ILE A 563 -9.90 26.00 17.69
CA ILE A 563 -10.14 27.40 18.06
C ILE A 563 -11.17 27.50 19.20
N THR A 564 -12.38 26.97 18.97
CA THR A 564 -13.56 27.26 19.83
C THR A 564 -13.77 26.26 20.97
N GLY A 565 -13.21 25.05 20.87
CA GLY A 565 -13.45 23.96 21.84
C GLY A 565 -14.89 23.42 21.84
N LYS A 566 -15.65 23.59 20.74
CA LYS A 566 -17.01 23.07 20.57
C LYS A 566 -17.00 21.59 20.11
N SER A 567 -18.14 20.89 20.25
CA SER A 567 -18.32 19.52 19.74
C SER A 567 -18.26 19.48 18.22
N PHE A 568 -18.05 18.29 17.64
CA PHE A 568 -17.83 18.13 16.19
C PHE A 568 -18.93 18.79 15.35
N CYS A 569 -20.20 18.42 15.55
CA CYS A 569 -21.30 18.94 14.73
C CYS A 569 -21.44 20.47 14.83
N ARG A 570 -21.24 21.04 16.02
CA ARG A 570 -21.34 22.50 16.20
C ARG A 570 -20.15 23.22 15.56
N ALA A 571 -18.95 22.65 15.66
CA ALA A 571 -17.77 23.19 15.01
C ALA A 571 -17.87 23.12 13.49
N SER A 572 -18.36 22.01 12.93
CA SER A 572 -18.65 21.88 11.50
C SER A 572 -19.63 22.94 11.01
N ALA A 573 -20.72 23.16 11.73
CA ALA A 573 -21.72 24.18 11.36
C ALA A 573 -21.12 25.58 11.29
N ILE A 574 -20.33 25.96 12.31
CA ILE A 574 -19.65 27.27 12.33
C ILE A 574 -18.63 27.38 11.21
N ALA A 575 -17.83 26.34 10.98
CA ALA A 575 -16.83 26.33 9.92
C ALA A 575 -17.47 26.53 8.53
N THR A 576 -18.59 25.84 8.28
CA THR A 576 -19.34 25.97 7.02
C THR A 576 -19.94 27.37 6.86
N GLU A 577 -20.52 27.93 7.92
CA GLU A 577 -21.07 29.29 7.93
C GLU A 577 -19.98 30.32 7.59
N LEU A 578 -18.83 30.26 8.27
CA LEU A 578 -17.70 31.17 8.09
C LEU A 578 -17.16 31.15 6.65
N ILE A 579 -17.04 29.94 6.07
CA ILE A 579 -16.54 29.75 4.71
C ILE A 579 -17.54 30.29 3.68
N ILE A 580 -18.83 30.02 3.84
CA ILE A 580 -19.86 30.49 2.91
C ILE A 580 -19.93 32.02 2.92
N SER A 581 -19.93 32.63 4.11
CA SER A 581 -19.98 34.10 4.26
C SER A 581 -18.79 34.83 3.62
N ASN A 582 -17.64 34.16 3.46
CA ASN A 582 -16.39 34.75 2.97
C ASN A 582 -15.83 34.05 1.72
N ILE A 583 -16.63 33.23 1.02
CA ILE A 583 -16.16 32.29 -0.01
C ILE A 583 -15.43 32.97 -1.19
N LEU A 584 -15.88 34.16 -1.60
CA LEU A 584 -15.27 34.91 -2.71
C LEU A 584 -13.87 35.43 -2.36
N ARG A 585 -13.64 35.78 -1.08
CA ARG A 585 -12.36 36.28 -0.58
C ARG A 585 -11.38 35.15 -0.26
N ILE A 586 -11.89 33.98 0.14
CA ILE A 586 -11.08 32.81 0.54
C ILE A 586 -10.76 31.87 -0.63
N GLY A 587 -11.73 31.64 -1.53
CA GLY A 587 -11.71 30.55 -2.51
C GLY A 587 -10.61 30.67 -3.56
N ARG A 588 -10.14 31.88 -3.88
CA ARG A 588 -9.06 32.10 -4.86
C ARG A 588 -7.67 31.91 -4.26
N VAL A 589 -7.49 32.21 -2.98
CA VAL A 589 -6.20 32.22 -2.28
C VAL A 589 -5.72 30.80 -1.99
N ASN A 590 -6.64 29.91 -1.59
CA ASN A 590 -6.29 28.55 -1.17
C ASN A 590 -5.87 27.65 -2.35
N VAL A 591 -6.57 27.78 -3.49
CA VAL A 591 -6.37 26.91 -4.67
C VAL A 591 -4.96 27.03 -5.26
N ILE A 592 -4.31 28.19 -5.15
CA ILE A 592 -3.01 28.43 -5.80
C ILE A 592 -1.86 27.82 -4.99
N GLY A 593 -1.88 27.96 -3.65
CA GLY A 593 -0.88 27.35 -2.77
C GLY A 593 -0.92 25.82 -2.82
N ASP A 594 -2.12 25.26 -2.90
CA ASP A 594 -2.35 23.81 -2.99
C ASP A 594 -1.65 23.16 -4.20
N VAL A 595 -1.58 23.85 -5.35
CA VAL A 595 -0.90 23.33 -6.55
C VAL A 595 0.60 23.13 -6.31
N ILE A 596 1.26 24.09 -5.66
CA ILE A 596 2.71 24.01 -5.39
C ILE A 596 2.99 22.93 -4.35
N LEU A 597 2.17 22.87 -3.30
CA LEU A 597 2.29 21.83 -2.27
C LEU A 597 2.05 20.44 -2.85
N TYR A 598 1.11 20.30 -3.79
CA TYR A 598 0.88 19.08 -4.54
C TYR A 598 2.08 18.67 -5.40
N LEU A 599 2.69 19.61 -6.14
CA LEU A 599 3.91 19.35 -6.91
C LEU A 599 5.07 18.91 -6.01
N GLY A 600 5.25 19.54 -4.86
CA GLY A 600 6.27 19.11 -3.89
C GLY A 600 6.03 17.69 -3.37
N LYS A 601 4.79 17.29 -3.08
CA LYS A 601 4.46 15.89 -2.74
C LYS A 601 4.86 14.93 -3.85
N LEU A 602 4.61 15.30 -5.11
CA LEU A 602 5.05 14.51 -6.25
C LEU A 602 6.58 14.40 -6.33
N CYS A 603 7.33 15.49 -6.13
CA CYS A 603 8.79 15.46 -6.10
C CYS A 603 9.35 14.48 -5.06
N VAL A 604 8.81 14.50 -3.83
CA VAL A 604 9.22 13.57 -2.77
C VAL A 604 8.93 12.12 -3.17
N SER A 605 7.72 11.85 -3.67
CA SER A 605 7.32 10.50 -4.09
C SER A 605 8.10 9.97 -5.30
N LEU A 606 8.39 10.82 -6.29
CA LEU A 606 9.17 10.46 -7.48
C LEU A 606 10.64 10.23 -7.12
N SER A 607 11.19 11.03 -6.20
CA SER A 607 12.53 10.81 -5.66
C SER A 607 12.62 9.45 -4.96
N SER A 608 11.63 9.13 -4.11
CA SER A 608 11.50 7.81 -3.47
C SER A 608 11.47 6.67 -4.49
N ALA A 609 10.67 6.81 -5.55
CA ALA A 609 10.56 5.81 -6.62
C ALA A 609 11.89 5.63 -7.38
N LEU A 610 12.56 6.74 -7.74
CA LEU A 610 13.84 6.74 -8.45
C LEU A 610 14.92 6.03 -7.63
N PHE A 611 15.08 6.40 -6.35
CA PHE A 611 16.06 5.76 -5.47
C PHE A 611 15.74 4.29 -5.19
N ALA A 612 14.46 3.94 -5.00
CA ALA A 612 14.05 2.54 -4.85
C ALA A 612 14.45 1.71 -6.06
N PHE A 613 14.22 2.25 -7.25
CA PHE A 613 14.62 1.61 -8.49
C PHE A 613 16.14 1.39 -8.56
N LEU A 614 16.94 2.45 -8.33
CA LEU A 614 18.40 2.36 -8.38
C LEU A 614 18.95 1.33 -7.38
N MET A 615 18.34 1.22 -6.20
CA MET A 615 18.73 0.24 -5.20
C MET A 615 18.36 -1.20 -5.60
N LEU A 616 17.24 -1.39 -6.30
CA LEU A 616 16.78 -2.70 -6.79
C LEU A 616 17.55 -3.17 -8.03
N ASP A 617 18.20 -2.28 -8.78
CA ASP A 617 19.05 -2.63 -9.93
C ASP A 617 20.43 -3.17 -9.52
N THR A 618 20.75 -3.16 -8.21
CA THR A 618 22.00 -3.73 -7.67
C THR A 618 22.06 -5.27 -7.80
N HIS A 619 23.28 -5.82 -7.90
CA HIS A 619 23.53 -7.27 -8.10
C HIS A 619 22.78 -8.16 -7.08
N LYS A 620 22.62 -7.68 -5.84
CA LYS A 620 21.90 -8.37 -4.75
C LYS A 620 20.47 -8.77 -5.11
N TYR A 621 19.74 -7.92 -5.82
CA TYR A 621 18.33 -8.17 -6.17
C TYR A 621 18.14 -8.64 -7.61
N ARG A 622 19.19 -8.55 -8.44
CA ARG A 622 19.16 -8.97 -9.85
C ARG A 622 19.54 -10.44 -10.05
N SER A 623 20.56 -10.92 -9.35
CA SER A 623 21.19 -12.23 -9.67
C SER A 623 21.51 -13.10 -8.46
N ALA A 624 21.39 -12.62 -7.22
CA ALA A 624 21.67 -13.40 -6.01
C ALA A 624 20.42 -14.13 -5.45
N HIS A 625 20.53 -14.80 -4.29
CA HIS A 625 19.41 -15.50 -3.62
C HIS A 625 18.15 -14.61 -3.42
N ASN A 626 18.33 -13.29 -3.30
CA ASN A 626 17.25 -12.31 -3.19
C ASN A 626 16.73 -11.81 -4.55
N LYS A 627 16.89 -12.60 -5.63
CA LYS A 627 16.39 -12.25 -6.96
C LYS A 627 14.90 -11.95 -6.91
N ILE A 628 14.55 -10.74 -7.29
CA ILE A 628 13.16 -10.30 -7.50
C ILE A 628 12.80 -10.52 -8.95
N SER A 629 11.52 -10.75 -9.20
CA SER A 629 11.06 -11.05 -10.55
C SER A 629 10.70 -9.80 -11.34
N SER A 630 10.20 -8.76 -10.66
CA SER A 630 10.05 -7.43 -11.24
C SER A 630 10.26 -6.33 -10.19
N PRO A 631 11.10 -5.31 -10.46
CA PRO A 631 11.24 -4.16 -9.57
C PRO A 631 10.01 -3.23 -9.58
N LEU A 632 9.11 -3.38 -10.56
CA LEU A 632 8.01 -2.44 -10.79
C LEU A 632 7.13 -2.25 -9.54
N LEU A 633 6.69 -3.35 -8.92
CA LEU A 633 5.79 -3.24 -7.78
C LEU A 633 6.49 -2.67 -6.53
N PRO A 634 7.67 -3.17 -6.10
CA PRO A 634 8.41 -2.52 -5.01
C PRO A 634 8.62 -1.02 -5.21
N VAL A 635 8.91 -0.58 -6.44
CA VAL A 635 9.03 0.85 -6.80
C VAL A 635 7.70 1.59 -6.66
N LEU A 636 6.60 1.03 -7.14
CA LEU A 636 5.25 1.61 -6.99
C LEU A 636 4.83 1.70 -5.51
N VAL A 637 5.20 0.70 -4.71
CA VAL A 637 4.98 0.73 -3.25
C VAL A 637 5.81 1.83 -2.61
N CYS A 638 7.09 1.96 -2.96
CA CYS A 638 7.93 3.07 -2.47
C CYS A 638 7.35 4.44 -2.87
N TRP A 639 6.92 4.59 -4.13
CA TRP A 639 6.26 5.80 -4.62
C TRP A 639 5.02 6.14 -3.78
N ALA A 640 4.13 5.17 -3.55
CA ALA A 640 2.92 5.35 -2.76
C ALA A 640 3.23 5.69 -1.29
N LEU A 641 4.17 4.98 -0.67
CA LEU A 641 4.62 5.27 0.70
C LEU A 641 5.24 6.67 0.78
N GLY A 642 6.12 7.03 -0.14
CA GLY A 642 6.73 8.36 -0.22
C GLY A 642 5.69 9.46 -0.38
N TYR A 643 4.63 9.24 -1.17
CA TYR A 643 3.51 10.18 -1.29
C TYR A 643 2.73 10.33 0.03
N VAL A 644 2.50 9.23 0.76
CA VAL A 644 1.85 9.26 2.08
C VAL A 644 2.70 10.05 3.07
N VAL A 645 4.02 9.79 3.13
CA VAL A 645 4.94 10.56 3.99
C VAL A 645 4.89 12.04 3.62
N ALA A 646 5.05 12.38 2.33
CA ALA A 646 4.98 13.76 1.88
C ALA A 646 3.64 14.42 2.26
N THR A 647 2.53 13.71 2.14
CA THR A 647 1.21 14.22 2.52
C THR A 647 1.14 14.61 4.00
N LEU A 648 1.72 13.80 4.90
CA LEU A 648 1.74 14.10 6.34
C LEU A 648 2.56 15.36 6.67
N PHE A 649 3.73 15.54 6.03
CA PHE A 649 4.58 16.71 6.29
C PHE A 649 4.03 17.99 5.65
N PHE A 650 3.57 17.90 4.41
CA PHE A 650 2.99 19.05 3.71
C PHE A 650 1.65 19.47 4.31
N ALA A 651 0.94 18.56 4.99
CA ALA A 651 -0.25 18.90 5.76
C ALA A 651 0.02 19.98 6.83
N VAL A 652 1.27 20.14 7.31
CA VAL A 652 1.61 21.25 8.21
C VAL A 652 1.37 22.60 7.55
N VAL A 653 1.85 22.77 6.31
CA VAL A 653 1.69 24.02 5.57
C VAL A 653 0.22 24.24 5.20
N GLU A 654 -0.43 23.19 4.68
CA GLU A 654 -1.85 23.23 4.29
C GLU A 654 -2.76 23.60 5.47
N MET A 655 -2.60 22.92 6.61
CA MET A 655 -3.39 23.19 7.81
C MET A 655 -3.05 24.54 8.43
N SER A 656 -1.81 25.03 8.28
CA SER A 656 -1.43 26.36 8.77
C SER A 656 -2.11 27.46 7.97
N ILE A 657 -2.14 27.33 6.63
CA ILE A 657 -2.84 28.28 5.75
C ILE A 657 -4.33 28.34 6.12
N ASP A 658 -4.99 27.19 6.18
CA ASP A 658 -6.42 27.15 6.51
C ASP A 658 -6.71 27.69 7.92
N ALA A 659 -5.89 27.33 8.91
CA ALA A 659 -6.10 27.76 10.28
C ALA A 659 -5.94 29.28 10.44
N ILE A 660 -5.00 29.89 9.73
CA ILE A 660 -4.83 31.36 9.70
C ILE A 660 -6.03 32.01 9.04
N ILE A 661 -6.48 31.50 7.89
CA ILE A 661 -7.61 32.06 7.13
C ILE A 661 -8.90 31.96 7.96
N LEU A 662 -9.19 30.80 8.55
CA LEU A 662 -10.37 30.61 9.39
C LEU A 662 -10.30 31.47 10.66
N SER A 663 -9.12 31.62 11.27
CA SER A 663 -8.95 32.54 12.40
C SER A 663 -9.19 33.99 12.00
N PHE A 664 -8.72 34.41 10.82
CA PHE A 664 -8.99 35.74 10.27
C PHE A 664 -10.47 35.99 10.01
N CYS A 665 -11.19 35.02 9.45
CA CYS A 665 -12.62 35.17 9.21
C CYS A 665 -13.40 35.26 10.52
N GLN A 666 -13.01 34.46 11.52
CA GLN A 666 -13.61 34.49 12.85
C GLN A 666 -13.35 35.84 13.54
N ASP A 667 -12.12 36.35 13.47
CA ASP A 667 -11.73 37.66 14.01
C ASP A 667 -12.50 38.80 13.33
N SER A 668 -12.62 38.75 12.01
CA SER A 668 -13.38 39.73 11.24
C SER A 668 -14.87 39.73 11.58
N GLU A 669 -15.51 38.56 11.76
CA GLU A 669 -16.92 38.51 12.16
C GLU A 669 -17.15 39.05 13.58
N GLU A 670 -16.24 38.77 14.51
CA GLU A 670 -16.36 39.21 15.90
C GLU A 670 -16.14 40.73 16.05
N HIS A 671 -15.37 41.34 15.14
CA HIS A 671 -15.01 42.75 15.16
C HIS A 671 -15.60 43.54 13.97
N GLN A 672 -16.85 43.27 13.60
CA GLN A 672 -17.64 44.06 12.63
C GLN A 672 -16.94 44.29 11.27
N GLY A 673 -16.18 43.31 10.79
CA GLY A 673 -15.47 43.36 9.51
C GLY A 673 -14.00 43.79 9.61
N THR A 674 -13.50 44.13 10.80
CA THR A 674 -12.12 44.60 11.02
C THR A 674 -11.33 43.66 11.93
N ALA A 675 -10.50 42.79 11.32
CA ALA A 675 -9.67 41.84 12.07
C ALA A 675 -8.63 42.58 12.94
N GLN A 676 -8.63 42.33 14.26
CA GLN A 676 -7.76 43.01 15.23
C GLN A 676 -6.48 42.24 15.57
N TYR A 677 -6.49 40.92 15.39
CA TYR A 677 -5.39 40.03 15.78
C TYR A 677 -4.54 39.58 14.58
N ALA A 678 -4.96 39.94 13.36
CA ALA A 678 -4.26 39.60 12.14
C ALA A 678 -2.82 40.17 12.11
N PRO A 679 -1.79 39.33 11.87
CA PRO A 679 -0.43 39.80 11.70
C PRO A 679 -0.31 40.78 10.51
N PRO A 680 0.56 41.82 10.56
CA PRO A 680 0.69 42.82 9.50
C PRO A 680 0.91 42.23 8.10
N LEU A 681 1.78 41.21 8.00
CA LEU A 681 2.08 40.50 6.74
C LEU A 681 0.84 39.84 6.11
N LEU A 682 -0.10 39.36 6.93
CA LEU A 682 -1.35 38.76 6.44
C LEU A 682 -2.28 39.85 5.89
N MET A 683 -2.37 41.00 6.56
CA MET A 683 -3.17 42.14 6.12
C MET A 683 -2.67 42.70 4.79
N GLU A 684 -1.36 42.86 4.65
CA GLU A 684 -0.69 43.26 3.40
C GLU A 684 -1.00 42.26 2.28
N THR A 685 -0.80 40.96 2.54
CA THR A 685 -1.05 39.89 1.55
C THR A 685 -2.52 39.87 1.06
N LEU A 686 -3.48 40.06 1.97
CA LEU A 686 -4.91 40.10 1.62
C LEU A 686 -5.29 41.44 0.96
N GLY A 687 -4.60 42.53 1.27
CA GLY A 687 -4.77 43.85 0.65
C GLY A 687 -4.29 43.88 -0.81
N ASP A 688 -3.04 43.44 -1.04
CA ASP A 688 -2.41 43.37 -2.37
C ASP A 688 -3.23 42.53 -3.35
N GLN A 689 -3.82 41.42 -2.88
CA GLN A 689 -4.66 40.58 -3.73
C GLN A 689 -5.99 41.24 -4.12
N ASN A 690 -6.59 42.03 -3.23
CA ASN A 690 -7.79 42.80 -3.55
C ASN A 690 -7.48 43.91 -4.57
N GLU A 691 -6.32 44.56 -4.47
CA GLU A 691 -5.90 45.63 -5.37
C GLU A 691 -5.55 45.11 -6.78
N MET A 692 -4.81 44.01 -6.86
CA MET A 692 -4.51 43.33 -8.12
C MET A 692 -5.77 42.81 -8.84
N GLN A 693 -6.83 42.48 -8.10
CA GLN A 693 -8.14 42.14 -8.67
C GLN A 693 -8.85 43.35 -9.27
N ARG A 694 -8.75 44.53 -8.65
CA ARG A 694 -9.27 45.78 -9.24
C ARG A 694 -8.55 46.16 -10.53
N LEU A 695 -7.29 45.75 -10.69
CA LEU A 695 -6.49 46.02 -11.89
C LEU A 695 -6.70 44.97 -13.01
N THR A 696 -7.29 43.82 -12.70
CA THR A 696 -7.56 42.74 -13.69
C THR A 696 -9.03 42.64 -14.10
N GLN A 697 -9.94 43.35 -13.41
CA GLN A 697 -11.30 43.67 -13.88
C GLN A 697 -11.27 44.95 -14.69
#